data_AF-A0A7S2L9I0-F1
#
_entry.id   AF-A0A7S2L9I0-F1
#
_cell.length_a   1.000
_cell.length_b   1.000
_cell.length_c   1.000
_cell.angle_alpha   90.00
_cell.angle_beta   90.00
_cell.angle_gamma   90.00
#
_symmetry.space_group_name_H-M   'P 1'
#
loop_
_entity.id
_entity.type
_entity.pdbx_description
1 polymer ?
#
loop_
_entity_poly.entity_id
_entity_poly.type
_entity_poly.pdbx_seq_one_letter_code
_entity_poly.pdbx_strand_id
1 'polypeptide(L)'
;CDFGMPVLHKSARYNCRVLVYNRKILLIRPKTALADSGNYRESRWFTAYRRPLFSATNNISSCVSHLLPPDLFPDQREAPFGSQFIQFGDGVTLGCESCEELWTPQASHIEMALNGVDIITNGSGSHHELRKLQSRLELILGATRKCGGVYLYANQRGCDGGRMYFDGSAMIVCNGNILGQGVQFGLDDVEVITACIDLEDVRSYRASLPSLGIQAANATQDAPMPYLTLSQVKMAHADFFSVITQPRELRLHSPEEECCLGPACWLWDFLRRSGASGFFLPLSGGADSSAVAAIVHTMCTLVYHQIKLHGPTSQVAQDLQRLTHTQGTGFMPSSPQEVASHVFTTCFMGSSNSSTSTNSRSRRLAAAIGSYHLTVNIDLMVSAVLKTFAIATGKFPNYESKGGTRGEDLALQNIQARLRMVTAYLFAQLLPWVRGRSGFLLVLGSANVDEALRGYFTKYDASSADLNPIGGINKGDLKRMLLYCADKFDIAVLDEVANAEPTAELRPFDSNENDENDYHTQTDEEDMGMTYAELSYYGRLRKISRCGPVTMFKKLIQIWQHLTPEEVAAKVKKFFAMYSMNRHKMCTITPAYHAEAYSPDDNRFDLRQFLYNVRWTWQFRRIDELVKNAQAHVGGGVGGDSAAASICPPSSNVSDHTKVE
;
A
#
# COMPACT_ATOMS: atom_id res chain seq x y z
N CYS A 1 1.98 -5.18 30.81
CA CYS A 1 1.35 -4.76 29.54
C CYS A 1 2.07 -3.55 28.99
N ASP A 2 2.22 -3.46 27.67
CA ASP A 2 2.73 -2.29 26.96
C ASP A 2 1.74 -1.91 25.86
N PHE A 3 1.18 -0.69 25.91
CA PHE A 3 0.23 -0.20 24.92
C PHE A 3 0.56 1.23 24.47
N GLY A 4 0.10 1.60 23.28
CA GLY A 4 0.32 2.93 22.70
C GLY A 4 -0.83 3.89 22.99
N MET A 5 -0.52 5.12 23.39
CA MET A 5 -1.50 6.22 23.43
C MET A 5 -0.83 7.60 23.29
N PRO A 6 -1.56 8.62 22.80
CA PRO A 6 -1.09 10.00 22.88
C PRO A 6 -1.08 10.49 24.33
N VAL A 7 -0.01 11.17 24.76
CA VAL A 7 0.10 11.77 26.10
C VAL A 7 0.47 13.24 25.99
N LEU A 8 -0.26 14.10 26.70
CA LEU A 8 0.07 15.51 26.83
C LEU A 8 0.95 15.71 28.07
N HIS A 9 2.23 16.03 27.89
CA HIS A 9 3.17 16.30 28.98
C HIS A 9 3.72 17.71 28.84
N LYS A 10 3.54 18.54 29.87
CA LYS A 10 3.95 19.97 29.87
C LYS A 10 3.47 20.71 28.61
N SER A 11 2.21 20.48 28.24
CA SER A 11 1.56 21.04 27.05
C SER A 11 2.10 20.60 25.69
N ALA A 12 3.08 19.70 25.64
CA ALA A 12 3.52 19.04 24.41
C ALA A 12 2.86 17.67 24.25
N ARG A 13 2.42 17.34 23.04
CA ARG A 13 1.77 16.06 22.73
C ARG A 13 2.82 15.06 22.23
N TYR A 14 2.89 13.90 22.85
CA TYR A 14 3.83 12.84 22.49
C TYR A 14 3.07 11.57 22.08
N ASN A 15 3.62 10.84 21.12
CA ASN A 15 3.23 9.45 20.84
C ASN A 15 3.96 8.57 21.87
N CYS A 16 3.25 7.90 22.77
CA CYS A 16 3.87 7.21 23.89
C CYS A 16 3.52 5.73 23.92
N ARG A 17 4.48 4.95 24.41
CA ARG A 17 4.26 3.63 25.00
C ARG A 17 4.01 3.78 26.50
N VAL A 18 3.02 3.09 27.04
CA VAL A 18 2.65 3.12 28.46
C VAL A 18 2.79 1.71 29.01
N LEU A 19 3.77 1.52 29.88
CA LEU A 19 4.06 0.25 30.52
C LEU A 19 3.33 0.18 31.85
N VAL A 20 2.50 -0.84 32.00
CA VAL A 20 1.64 -1.04 33.18
C VAL A 20 1.85 -2.42 33.76
N TYR A 21 1.93 -2.49 35.09
CA TYR A 21 1.99 -3.74 35.84
C TYR A 21 1.14 -3.60 37.12
N ASN A 22 0.28 -4.58 37.38
CA ASN A 22 -0.59 -4.63 38.57
C ASN A 22 -1.26 -3.29 38.92
N ARG A 23 -1.96 -2.70 37.94
CA ARG A 23 -2.68 -1.42 38.03
C ARG A 23 -1.81 -0.18 38.30
N LYS A 24 -0.48 -0.27 38.16
CA LYS A 24 0.44 0.86 38.25
C LYS A 24 1.14 1.13 36.92
N ILE A 25 1.24 2.39 36.55
CA ILE A 25 2.07 2.84 35.42
C ILE A 25 3.52 2.81 35.87
N LEU A 26 4.32 1.99 35.20
CA LEU A 26 5.75 1.86 35.45
C LEU A 26 6.55 2.93 34.70
N LEU A 27 6.21 3.15 33.42
CA LEU A 27 6.92 4.08 32.55
C LEU A 27 6.00 4.56 31.43
N ILE A 28 6.06 5.86 31.14
CA ILE A 28 5.53 6.48 29.93
C ILE A 28 6.72 6.81 29.03
N ARG A 29 6.93 6.03 27.96
CA ARG A 29 8.03 6.20 27.00
C ARG A 29 7.54 6.96 25.77
N PRO A 30 7.84 8.27 25.62
CA PRO A 30 7.51 9.03 24.42
C PRO A 30 8.46 8.69 23.27
N LYS A 31 7.95 8.60 22.04
CA LYS A 31 8.69 8.31 20.81
C LYS A 31 9.76 9.38 20.52
N THR A 32 10.96 8.96 20.14
CA THR A 32 12.13 9.83 19.91
C THR A 32 12.37 10.12 18.43
N ALA A 33 11.93 9.24 17.53
CA ALA A 33 12.00 9.44 16.08
C ALA A 33 10.59 9.39 15.48
N LEU A 34 10.16 10.50 14.86
CA LEU A 34 8.85 10.59 14.23
C LEU A 34 8.91 10.21 12.75
N ALA A 35 7.87 9.54 12.26
CA ALA A 35 7.71 9.22 10.85
C ALA A 35 7.06 10.39 10.10
N ASP A 36 7.78 10.99 9.15
CA ASP A 36 7.33 12.15 8.36
C ASP A 36 7.55 11.96 6.85
N SER A 37 7.55 10.71 6.39
CA SER A 37 7.73 10.36 4.97
C SER A 37 6.53 9.59 4.40
N GLY A 38 6.28 9.77 3.09
CA GLY A 38 5.21 9.08 2.38
C GLY A 38 3.83 9.40 2.96
N ASN A 39 3.16 8.38 3.49
CA ASN A 39 1.84 8.53 4.12
C ASN A 39 1.91 9.09 5.56
N TYR A 40 3.09 9.04 6.19
CA TYR A 40 3.28 9.46 7.56
C TYR A 40 3.62 10.96 7.68
N ARG A 41 3.14 11.57 8.76
CA ARG A 41 3.31 12.99 9.09
C ARG A 41 3.09 13.22 10.58
N GLU A 42 3.73 12.38 11.39
CA GLU A 42 3.55 12.38 12.85
C GLU A 42 3.87 13.75 13.48
N SER A 43 4.84 14.49 12.94
CA SER A 43 5.21 15.84 13.41
C SER A 43 4.07 16.86 13.34
N ARG A 44 3.04 16.59 12.51
CA ARG A 44 1.81 17.40 12.49
C ARG A 44 1.08 17.39 13.84
N TRP A 45 1.16 16.29 14.58
CA TRP A 45 0.40 16.08 15.81
C TRP A 45 1.27 15.91 17.05
N PHE A 46 2.48 15.38 16.89
CA PHE A 46 3.36 14.97 17.97
C PHE A 46 4.70 15.71 17.94
N THR A 47 5.33 15.79 19.09
CA THR A 47 6.71 16.26 19.26
C THR A 47 7.63 15.07 19.50
N ALA A 48 8.77 15.03 18.81
CA ALA A 48 9.81 14.04 19.07
C ALA A 48 10.41 14.29 20.46
N TYR A 49 10.48 13.25 21.30
CA TYR A 49 11.11 13.39 22.60
C TYR A 49 12.63 13.54 22.49
N ARG A 50 13.16 14.54 23.17
CA ARG A 50 14.60 14.76 23.35
C ARG A 50 14.92 14.49 24.81
N ARG A 51 15.83 13.57 25.07
CA ARG A 51 16.34 13.31 26.42
C ARG A 51 16.95 14.60 26.98
N PRO A 52 16.63 15.02 28.21
CA PRO A 52 17.32 16.12 28.86
C PRO A 52 18.84 15.85 28.86
N LEU A 53 19.65 16.84 28.50
CA LEU A 53 21.10 16.70 28.54
C LEU A 53 21.55 16.40 29.98
N PHE A 54 22.41 15.40 30.14
CA PHE A 54 23.11 15.17 31.39
C PHE A 54 23.93 16.43 31.70
N SER A 55 23.57 17.14 32.76
CA SER A 55 24.41 18.20 33.31
C SER A 55 25.24 17.55 34.42
N ALA A 56 26.57 17.59 34.30
CA ALA A 56 27.51 17.03 35.28
C ALA A 56 27.32 17.57 36.71
N THR A 57 26.50 18.62 36.90
CA THR A 57 26.23 19.26 38.19
C THR A 57 24.91 18.87 38.83
N ASN A 58 24.02 18.14 38.14
CA ASN A 58 22.75 17.69 38.70
C ASN A 58 22.49 16.21 38.37
N ASN A 59 22.25 15.39 39.41
CA ASN A 59 21.70 14.02 39.33
C ASN A 59 20.28 14.01 38.72
N ILE A 60 20.09 14.57 37.51
CA ILE A 60 18.81 14.57 36.83
C ILE A 60 18.62 13.20 36.20
N SER A 61 17.69 12.45 36.81
CA SER A 61 17.07 11.26 36.25
C SER A 61 16.76 11.45 34.75
N SER A 62 17.08 10.44 33.93
CA SER A 62 16.75 10.38 32.50
C SER A 62 15.24 10.45 32.19
N CYS A 63 14.41 10.30 33.23
CA CYS A 63 12.98 10.56 33.21
C CYS A 63 12.61 11.79 34.05
N VAL A 64 11.56 12.48 33.62
CA VAL A 64 10.87 13.50 34.41
C VAL A 64 9.57 12.93 34.98
N SER A 65 9.02 13.54 36.03
CA SER A 65 7.74 13.13 36.56
C SER A 65 6.57 13.65 35.72
N HIS A 66 5.58 12.78 35.45
CA HIS A 66 4.31 13.12 34.80
C HIS A 66 3.15 12.93 35.79
N LEU A 67 2.38 14.00 36.02
CA LEU A 67 1.19 13.97 36.86
C LEU A 67 0.09 13.17 36.19
N LEU A 68 -0.44 12.17 36.90
CA LEU A 68 -1.56 11.36 36.43
C LEU A 68 -2.90 12.01 36.82
N PRO A 69 -3.98 11.81 36.02
CA PRO A 69 -5.32 12.24 36.39
C PRO A 69 -5.77 11.56 37.71
N PRO A 70 -6.00 12.30 38.81
CA PRO A 70 -6.30 11.70 40.12
C PRO A 70 -7.53 10.79 40.11
N ASP A 71 -8.56 11.16 39.34
CA ASP A 71 -9.82 10.41 39.25
C ASP A 71 -9.65 9.02 38.58
N LEU A 72 -8.60 8.86 37.75
CA LEU A 72 -8.28 7.60 37.08
C LEU A 72 -7.23 6.79 37.84
N PHE A 73 -6.38 7.45 38.62
CA PHE A 73 -5.23 6.84 39.33
C PHE A 73 -5.17 7.30 40.80
N PRO A 74 -6.14 6.90 41.65
CA PRO A 74 -6.19 7.36 43.05
C PRO A 74 -4.96 6.91 43.86
N ASP A 75 -4.38 5.76 43.52
CA ASP A 75 -3.24 5.17 44.22
C ASP A 75 -1.88 5.53 43.60
N GLN A 76 -1.85 6.37 42.56
CA GLN A 76 -0.64 6.78 41.87
C GLN A 76 -0.75 8.22 41.36
N ARG A 77 -0.11 9.16 42.06
CA ARG A 77 -0.11 10.58 41.69
C ARG A 77 0.74 10.88 40.44
N GLU A 78 1.85 10.16 40.27
CA GLU A 78 2.89 10.45 39.29
C GLU A 78 3.43 9.17 38.64
N ALA A 79 3.86 9.28 37.38
CA ALA A 79 4.56 8.23 36.65
C ALA A 79 5.85 8.76 36.01
N PRO A 80 6.91 7.92 35.89
CA PRO A 80 8.10 8.26 35.11
C PRO A 80 7.75 8.53 33.64
N PHE A 81 8.25 9.63 33.09
CA PHE A 81 8.09 10.02 31.69
C PHE A 81 9.45 10.29 31.04
N GLY A 82 9.82 9.50 30.04
CA GLY A 82 11.09 9.63 29.34
C GLY A 82 11.60 8.31 28.77
N SER A 83 12.91 8.24 28.50
CA SER A 83 13.54 7.03 27.95
C SER A 83 14.38 6.34 29.02
N GLN A 84 13.92 5.16 29.47
CA GLN A 84 14.58 4.30 30.47
C GLN A 84 14.39 2.83 30.13
N PHE A 85 15.25 1.98 30.67
CA PHE A 85 15.14 0.53 30.61
C PHE A 85 14.60 0.01 31.94
N ILE A 86 13.89 -1.11 31.90
CA ILE A 86 13.37 -1.77 33.11
C ILE A 86 14.26 -2.95 33.44
N GLN A 87 14.62 -3.09 34.71
CA GLN A 87 15.29 -4.28 35.23
C GLN A 87 14.37 -4.96 36.25
N PHE A 88 14.10 -6.24 36.06
CA PHE A 88 13.30 -7.06 36.96
C PHE A 88 14.17 -7.66 38.08
N GLY A 89 13.53 -8.15 39.15
CA GLY A 89 14.21 -8.71 40.33
C GLY A 89 14.97 -10.01 40.07
N ASP A 90 14.72 -10.68 38.95
CA ASP A 90 15.47 -11.83 38.43
C ASP A 90 16.61 -11.41 37.46
N GLY A 91 16.86 -10.12 37.31
CA GLY A 91 17.92 -9.56 36.47
C GLY A 91 17.58 -9.47 34.99
N VAL A 92 16.38 -9.90 34.56
CA VAL A 92 15.91 -9.72 33.18
C VAL A 92 15.71 -8.23 32.90
N THR A 93 16.05 -7.80 31.70
CA THR A 93 15.96 -6.40 31.29
C THR A 93 15.08 -6.19 30.06
N LEU A 94 14.32 -5.09 30.05
CA LEU A 94 13.33 -4.75 29.03
C LEU A 94 13.53 -3.31 28.53
N GLY A 95 13.52 -3.16 27.21
CA GLY A 95 13.53 -1.89 26.49
C GLY A 95 12.35 -1.74 25.54
N CYS A 96 12.06 -0.49 25.17
CA CYS A 96 10.95 -0.15 24.28
C CYS A 96 11.43 0.74 23.15
N GLU A 97 11.33 0.21 21.94
CA GLU A 97 11.51 0.89 20.67
C GLU A 97 10.12 1.17 20.06
N SER A 98 9.97 2.26 19.31
CA SER A 98 8.66 2.64 18.74
C SER A 98 8.75 2.86 17.25
N CYS A 99 8.16 1.94 16.48
CA CYS A 99 8.05 2.03 15.03
C CYS A 99 9.34 2.59 14.41
N GLU A 100 9.26 3.75 13.73
CA GLU A 100 10.34 4.44 12.99
C GLU A 100 11.72 4.43 13.67
N GLU A 101 11.79 4.36 15.00
CA GLU A 101 13.05 4.24 15.74
C GLU A 101 13.94 3.09 15.25
N LEU A 102 13.37 1.95 14.83
CA LEU A 102 14.10 0.80 14.24
C LEU A 102 14.83 1.16 12.94
N TRP A 103 14.27 2.07 12.15
CA TRP A 103 14.75 2.43 10.81
C TRP A 103 15.80 3.53 10.83
N THR A 104 15.98 4.20 11.97
CA THR A 104 16.94 5.31 12.06
C THR A 104 18.39 4.81 12.03
N PRO A 105 19.35 5.59 11.48
CA PRO A 105 20.76 5.17 11.42
C PRO A 105 21.38 4.83 12.78
N GLN A 106 20.93 5.51 13.83
CA GLN A 106 21.27 5.24 15.23
C GLN A 106 20.03 4.72 15.95
N ALA A 107 19.53 3.57 15.50
CA ALA A 107 18.34 2.94 16.05
C ALA A 107 18.46 2.68 17.56
N SER A 108 17.35 2.82 18.27
CA SER A 108 17.34 2.84 19.74
C SER A 108 17.73 1.50 20.36
N HIS A 109 17.49 0.39 19.65
CA HIS A 109 17.91 -0.94 20.07
C HIS A 109 19.44 -1.09 20.22
N ILE A 110 20.24 -0.27 19.52
CA ILE A 110 21.70 -0.31 19.64
C ILE A 110 22.11 0.14 21.05
N GLU A 111 21.59 1.29 21.52
CA GLU A 111 21.85 1.79 22.88
C GLU A 111 21.33 0.80 23.93
N MET A 112 20.14 0.22 23.71
CA MET A 112 19.55 -0.79 24.60
C MET A 112 20.45 -2.01 24.73
N ALA A 113 20.89 -2.60 23.62
CA ALA A 113 21.71 -3.80 23.63
C ALA A 113 23.09 -3.57 24.26
N LEU A 114 23.73 -2.43 23.97
CA LEU A 114 25.02 -2.07 24.59
C LEU A 114 24.92 -1.84 26.11
N ASN A 115 23.74 -1.50 26.62
CA ASN A 115 23.50 -1.41 28.05
C ASN A 115 23.09 -2.76 28.68
N GLY A 116 22.88 -3.81 27.88
CA GLY A 116 22.56 -5.15 28.36
C GLY A 116 21.07 -5.51 28.33
N VAL A 117 20.21 -4.74 27.66
CA VAL A 117 18.78 -5.05 27.54
C VAL A 117 18.55 -6.39 26.86
N ASP A 118 17.89 -7.34 27.52
CA ASP A 118 17.63 -8.71 27.02
C ASP A 118 16.48 -8.73 26.01
N ILE A 119 15.39 -8.01 26.31
CA ILE A 119 14.15 -8.01 25.54
C ILE A 119 13.85 -6.59 25.05
N ILE A 120 13.60 -6.44 23.75
CA ILE A 120 13.22 -5.18 23.12
C ILE A 120 11.82 -5.34 22.54
N THR A 121 10.92 -4.45 22.92
CA THR A 121 9.55 -4.38 22.38
C THR A 121 9.45 -3.28 21.34
N ASN A 122 8.79 -3.54 20.22
CA ASN A 122 8.48 -2.56 19.18
C ASN A 122 6.98 -2.55 18.89
N GLY A 123 6.32 -1.48 19.32
CA GLY A 123 4.94 -1.17 18.93
C GLY A 123 4.91 -0.35 17.65
N SER A 124 4.28 -0.89 16.60
CA SER A 124 4.27 -0.32 15.26
C SER A 124 2.85 -0.05 14.72
N GLY A 125 2.81 0.92 13.80
CA GLY A 125 1.67 1.18 12.91
C GLY A 125 2.20 1.27 11.48
N SER A 126 2.78 0.18 10.98
CA SER A 126 3.38 0.07 9.65
C SER A 126 2.35 -0.43 8.64
N HIS A 127 1.98 0.42 7.68
CA HIS A 127 1.01 0.06 6.63
C HIS A 127 1.62 -0.90 5.61
N HIS A 128 0.78 -1.64 4.90
CA HIS A 128 1.13 -2.43 3.72
C HIS A 128 1.74 -1.53 2.65
N GLU A 129 2.80 -2.00 2.04
CA GLU A 129 3.30 -1.53 0.76
C GLU A 129 3.78 -2.80 0.05
N LEU A 130 3.41 -2.94 -1.22
CA LEU A 130 3.63 -4.15 -1.98
C LEU A 130 5.12 -4.53 -1.97
N ARG A 131 5.45 -5.74 -1.52
CA ARG A 131 6.82 -6.28 -1.36
C ARG A 131 7.66 -5.70 -0.21
N LYS A 132 7.13 -4.78 0.60
CA LYS A 132 7.91 -4.10 1.68
C LYS A 132 8.21 -4.99 2.88
N LEU A 133 7.40 -6.03 3.14
CA LEU A 133 7.53 -6.85 4.35
C LEU A 133 8.94 -7.44 4.48
N GLN A 134 9.57 -7.84 3.37
CA GLN A 134 10.93 -8.35 3.35
C GLN A 134 11.95 -7.35 3.94
N SER A 135 11.92 -6.08 3.53
CA SER A 135 12.85 -5.08 4.07
C SER A 135 12.63 -4.81 5.56
N ARG A 136 11.37 -4.83 6.02
CA ARG A 136 11.04 -4.72 7.46
C ARG A 136 11.67 -5.88 8.24
N LEU A 137 11.54 -7.09 7.71
CA LEU A 137 12.10 -8.31 8.29
C LEU A 137 13.61 -8.29 8.38
N GLU A 138 14.28 -7.90 7.29
CA GLU A 138 15.74 -7.80 7.24
C GLU A 138 16.28 -6.87 8.32
N LEU A 139 15.57 -5.77 8.64
CA LEU A 139 15.95 -4.87 9.73
C LEU A 139 15.78 -5.50 11.12
N ILE A 140 14.67 -6.19 11.38
CA ILE A 140 14.42 -6.85 12.68
C ILE A 140 15.43 -8.00 12.90
N LEU A 141 15.65 -8.82 11.87
CA LEU A 141 16.65 -9.90 11.91
C LEU A 141 18.07 -9.32 12.05
N GLY A 142 18.39 -8.26 11.30
CA GLY A 142 19.68 -7.57 11.39
C GLY A 142 19.95 -6.99 12.78
N ALA A 143 18.95 -6.39 13.42
CA ALA A 143 19.06 -5.85 14.77
C ALA A 143 19.46 -6.94 15.78
N THR A 144 18.77 -8.08 15.78
CA THR A 144 19.03 -9.17 16.73
C THR A 144 20.27 -9.99 16.39
N ARG A 145 20.64 -10.16 15.11
CA ARG A 145 21.91 -10.79 14.71
C ARG A 145 23.12 -9.94 15.13
N LYS A 146 23.02 -8.62 14.94
CA LYS A 146 24.11 -7.71 15.27
C LYS A 146 24.31 -7.54 16.77
N CYS A 147 23.21 -7.44 17.52
CA CYS A 147 23.24 -7.04 18.92
C CYS A 147 22.96 -8.17 19.92
N GLY A 148 22.45 -9.31 19.46
CA GLY A 148 21.82 -10.31 20.32
C GLY A 148 20.54 -9.79 21.00
N GLY A 149 19.77 -10.69 21.57
CA GLY A 149 18.55 -10.35 22.32
C GLY A 149 17.26 -10.81 21.65
N VAL A 150 16.18 -10.68 22.41
CA VAL A 150 14.81 -10.94 21.97
C VAL A 150 14.20 -9.65 21.45
N TYR A 151 13.58 -9.71 20.28
CA TYR A 151 12.85 -8.61 19.67
C TYR A 151 11.39 -9.00 19.44
N LEU A 152 10.49 -8.27 20.09
CA LEU A 152 9.05 -8.44 20.02
C LEU A 152 8.47 -7.33 19.15
N TYR A 153 8.02 -7.67 17.95
CA TYR A 153 7.39 -6.73 17.03
C TYR A 153 5.88 -6.94 17.03
N ALA A 154 5.12 -5.87 17.31
CA ALA A 154 3.67 -5.86 17.22
C ALA A 154 3.22 -4.73 16.30
N ASN A 155 2.28 -5.02 15.40
CA ASN A 155 1.77 -4.06 14.43
C ASN A 155 0.25 -4.11 14.37
N GLN A 156 -0.36 -3.00 14.02
CA GLN A 156 -1.77 -2.98 13.66
C GLN A 156 -2.03 -3.88 12.45
N ARG A 157 -3.22 -4.49 12.38
CA ARG A 157 -3.70 -5.23 11.21
C ARG A 157 -5.10 -4.75 10.83
N GLY A 158 -5.37 -4.56 9.54
CA GLY A 158 -6.67 -4.07 9.05
C GLY A 158 -6.63 -2.63 8.54
N CYS A 159 -7.76 -2.13 8.06
CA CYS A 159 -7.99 -0.71 7.79
C CYS A 159 -8.32 0.02 9.09
N ASP A 160 -7.83 1.24 9.32
CA ASP A 160 -8.12 2.03 10.53
C ASP A 160 -9.05 3.23 10.28
N GLY A 161 -9.68 3.28 9.10
CA GLY A 161 -10.53 4.39 8.65
C GLY A 161 -9.92 5.22 7.52
N GLY A 162 -8.85 4.74 6.89
CA GLY A 162 -8.21 5.41 5.76
C GLY A 162 -7.94 4.51 4.56
N ARG A 163 -7.15 5.03 3.63
CA ARG A 163 -6.70 4.32 2.42
C ARG A 163 -5.63 3.25 2.67
N MET A 164 -5.06 3.25 3.88
CA MET A 164 -3.99 2.34 4.26
C MET A 164 -4.60 1.09 4.86
N TYR A 165 -4.04 -0.04 4.51
CA TYR A 165 -4.22 -1.29 5.26
C TYR A 165 -2.94 -1.51 6.06
N PHE A 166 -3.06 -1.84 7.34
CA PHE A 166 -1.92 -2.25 8.16
C PHE A 166 -1.81 -3.77 8.07
N ASP A 167 -0.60 -4.25 7.79
CA ASP A 167 -0.38 -5.62 7.37
C ASP A 167 0.12 -6.54 8.49
N GLY A 168 -0.14 -6.17 9.75
CA GLY A 168 0.15 -7.02 10.90
C GLY A 168 1.56 -7.59 10.86
N SER A 169 1.65 -8.92 10.73
CA SER A 169 2.91 -9.66 10.71
C SER A 169 3.71 -9.41 11.99
N ALA A 170 3.05 -9.62 13.14
CA ALA A 170 3.70 -9.57 14.45
C ALA A 170 4.82 -10.62 14.49
N MET A 171 5.92 -10.35 15.21
CA MET A 171 7.09 -11.24 15.21
C MET A 171 7.72 -11.37 16.58
N ILE A 172 8.27 -12.56 16.83
CA ILE A 172 9.16 -12.83 17.94
C ILE A 172 10.47 -13.35 17.35
N VAL A 173 11.56 -12.62 17.54
CA VAL A 173 12.87 -12.97 17.01
C VAL A 173 13.88 -13.04 18.16
N CYS A 174 14.75 -14.03 18.17
CA CYS A 174 15.85 -14.16 19.14
C CYS A 174 17.16 -14.43 18.40
N ASN A 175 18.17 -13.57 18.60
CA ASN A 175 19.51 -13.73 18.02
C ASN A 175 19.52 -14.01 16.50
N GLY A 176 18.57 -13.43 15.75
CA GLY A 176 18.44 -13.62 14.31
C GLY A 176 17.57 -14.79 13.85
N ASN A 177 17.00 -15.56 14.79
CA ASN A 177 16.08 -16.67 14.53
C ASN A 177 14.64 -16.25 14.78
N ILE A 178 13.74 -16.57 13.85
CA ILE A 178 12.30 -16.31 13.99
C ILE A 178 11.71 -17.41 14.87
N LEU A 179 11.03 -17.03 15.94
CA LEU A 179 10.35 -17.95 16.85
C LEU A 179 8.82 -17.87 16.70
N GLY A 180 8.31 -16.71 16.29
CA GLY A 180 6.90 -16.49 16.02
C GLY A 180 6.69 -15.49 14.89
N GLN A 181 5.70 -15.75 14.04
CA GLN A 181 5.28 -14.86 12.97
C GLN A 181 3.75 -14.92 12.86
N GLY A 182 3.07 -13.79 13.01
CA GLY A 182 1.64 -13.63 12.77
C GLY A 182 1.33 -13.48 11.28
N VAL A 183 0.06 -13.57 10.90
CA VAL A 183 -0.34 -13.43 9.49
C VAL A 183 -0.28 -11.98 9.02
N GLN A 184 -0.02 -11.79 7.72
CA GLN A 184 0.05 -10.46 7.11
C GLN A 184 -1.35 -9.89 6.83
N PHE A 185 -2.24 -10.74 6.30
CA PHE A 185 -3.62 -10.38 5.95
C PHE A 185 -4.58 -11.34 6.65
N GLY A 186 -5.59 -10.80 7.32
CA GLY A 186 -6.56 -11.59 8.06
C GLY A 186 -7.81 -10.80 8.42
N LEU A 187 -8.90 -11.52 8.70
CA LEU A 187 -10.19 -10.93 9.06
C LEU A 187 -10.41 -10.87 10.59
N ASP A 188 -9.56 -11.54 11.39
CA ASP A 188 -9.66 -11.43 12.85
C ASP A 188 -9.24 -10.04 13.32
N ASP A 189 -10.00 -9.49 14.26
CA ASP A 189 -9.67 -8.21 14.89
C ASP A 189 -8.48 -8.34 15.87
N VAL A 190 -8.20 -9.55 16.38
CA VAL A 190 -7.11 -9.81 17.33
C VAL A 190 -6.36 -11.08 16.94
N GLU A 191 -5.03 -10.97 16.86
CA GLU A 191 -4.10 -12.09 16.76
C GLU A 191 -3.03 -11.92 17.84
N VAL A 192 -2.70 -13.01 18.54
CA VAL A 192 -1.64 -13.04 19.55
C VAL A 192 -0.69 -14.18 19.21
N ILE A 193 0.60 -13.86 19.17
CA ILE A 193 1.67 -14.86 19.04
C ILE A 193 2.48 -14.92 20.33
N THR A 194 2.99 -16.11 20.64
CA THR A 194 3.75 -16.38 21.87
C THR A 194 4.95 -17.27 21.55
N ALA A 195 6.04 -17.12 22.32
CA ALA A 195 7.18 -18.02 22.29
C ALA A 195 7.75 -18.18 23.70
N CYS A 196 8.29 -19.36 24.00
CA CYS A 196 9.07 -19.65 25.19
C CYS A 196 10.56 -19.61 24.82
N ILE A 197 11.34 -18.77 25.51
CA ILE A 197 12.72 -18.44 25.16
C ILE A 197 13.60 -18.59 26.39
N ASP A 198 14.75 -19.26 26.25
CA ASP A 198 15.80 -19.24 27.27
C ASP A 198 16.64 -17.96 27.10
N LEU A 199 16.70 -17.12 28.13
CA LEU A 199 17.48 -15.88 28.08
C LEU A 199 18.98 -16.13 28.26
N GLU A 200 19.41 -17.32 28.70
CA GLU A 200 20.82 -17.69 28.68
C GLU A 200 21.34 -17.85 27.23
N ASP A 201 20.48 -18.15 26.26
CA ASP A 201 20.84 -18.11 24.83
C ASP A 201 21.21 -16.69 24.39
N VAL A 202 20.53 -15.66 24.90
CA VAL A 202 20.86 -14.25 24.62
C VAL A 202 22.21 -13.88 25.23
N ARG A 203 22.40 -14.23 26.51
CA ARG A 203 23.62 -13.89 27.27
C ARG A 203 24.84 -14.59 26.69
N SER A 204 24.73 -15.88 26.39
CA SER A 204 25.80 -16.67 25.76
C SER A 204 26.10 -16.20 24.34
N TYR A 205 25.08 -15.87 23.54
CA TYR A 205 25.27 -15.29 22.21
C TYR A 205 26.06 -13.98 22.27
N ARG A 206 25.71 -13.06 23.17
CA ARG A 206 26.47 -11.81 23.36
C ARG A 206 27.88 -12.05 23.88
N ALA A 207 28.07 -13.00 24.80
CA ALA A 207 29.39 -13.38 25.31
C ALA A 207 30.29 -13.98 24.20
N SER A 208 29.69 -14.62 23.19
CA SER A 208 30.41 -15.12 22.01
C SER A 208 30.88 -14.01 21.05
N LEU A 209 30.48 -12.74 21.30
CA LEU A 209 30.84 -11.56 20.50
C LEU A 209 31.70 -10.56 21.32
N PRO A 210 33.00 -10.80 21.54
CA PRO A 210 33.83 -9.94 22.38
C PRO A 210 33.88 -8.46 21.97
N SER A 211 33.77 -8.18 20.67
CA SER A 211 33.74 -6.80 20.13
C SER A 211 32.49 -6.01 20.53
N LEU A 212 31.37 -6.69 20.81
CA LEU A 212 30.19 -6.07 21.41
C LEU A 212 30.49 -5.61 22.83
N GLY A 213 31.18 -6.46 23.62
CA GLY A 213 31.58 -6.16 25.00
C GLY A 213 32.46 -4.92 25.12
N ILE A 214 33.38 -4.69 24.18
CA ILE A 214 34.21 -3.47 24.14
C ILE A 214 33.33 -2.22 23.98
N GLN A 215 32.36 -2.25 23.07
CA GLN A 215 31.45 -1.11 22.85
C GLN A 215 30.51 -0.90 24.05
N ALA A 216 30.04 -1.99 24.68
CA ALA A 216 29.21 -1.94 25.87
C ALA A 216 29.95 -1.26 27.04
N ALA A 217 31.23 -1.61 27.25
CA ALA A 217 32.06 -0.99 28.26
C ALA A 217 32.19 0.54 28.06
N ASN A 218 32.43 0.99 26.83
CA ASN A 218 32.50 2.43 26.51
C ASN A 218 31.15 3.14 26.73
N ALA A 219 30.04 2.53 26.29
CA ALA A 219 28.71 3.11 26.45
C ALA A 219 28.35 3.37 27.93
N THR A 220 28.74 2.45 28.82
CA THR A 220 28.51 2.61 30.26
C THR A 220 29.39 3.68 30.93
N GLN A 221 30.55 4.01 30.35
CA GLN A 221 31.45 5.04 30.87
C GLN A 221 31.02 6.45 30.45
N ASP A 222 30.64 6.64 29.19
CA ASP A 222 30.38 7.97 28.63
C ASP A 222 28.98 8.51 28.96
N ALA A 223 27.98 7.63 29.11
CA ALA A 223 26.60 8.03 29.35
C ALA A 223 25.78 6.91 30.05
N PRO A 224 26.00 6.65 31.34
CA PRO A 224 25.28 5.59 32.05
C PRO A 224 23.78 5.85 32.05
N MET A 225 23.00 4.91 31.51
CA MET A 225 21.55 4.96 31.50
C MET A 225 20.99 4.25 32.75
N PRO A 226 20.29 4.96 33.65
CA PRO A 226 19.75 4.33 34.84
C PRO A 226 18.59 3.40 34.49
N TYR A 227 18.56 2.24 35.14
CA TYR A 227 17.46 1.29 35.10
C TYR A 227 16.34 1.71 36.06
N LEU A 228 15.09 1.54 35.63
CA LEU A 228 13.96 1.43 36.54
C LEU A 228 13.93 0.00 37.10
N THR A 229 14.46 -0.17 38.31
CA THR A 229 14.55 -1.49 38.95
C THR A 229 13.25 -1.87 39.66
N LEU A 230 12.67 -3.01 39.28
CA LEU A 230 11.49 -3.62 39.86
C LEU A 230 11.90 -4.88 40.65
N SER A 231 12.58 -4.68 41.77
CA SER A 231 13.19 -5.76 42.57
C SER A 231 12.23 -6.84 43.06
N GLN A 232 10.94 -6.53 43.18
CA GLN A 232 9.90 -7.46 43.64
C GLN A 232 9.19 -8.20 42.52
N VAL A 233 9.47 -7.88 41.25
CA VAL A 233 8.80 -8.46 40.09
C VAL A 233 9.79 -9.34 39.35
N LYS A 234 9.42 -10.60 39.11
CA LYS A 234 10.17 -11.51 38.23
C LYS A 234 9.47 -11.59 36.89
N MET A 235 10.25 -11.61 35.81
CA MET A 235 9.72 -11.74 34.46
C MET A 235 9.73 -13.20 34.00
N ALA A 236 10.78 -13.95 34.36
CA ALA A 236 10.88 -15.36 34.04
C ALA A 236 9.94 -16.19 34.91
N HIS A 237 9.10 -17.00 34.28
CA HIS A 237 8.41 -18.10 34.93
C HIS A 237 9.30 -19.34 34.82
N ALA A 238 10.05 -19.65 35.88
CA ALA A 238 10.90 -20.84 35.92
C ALA A 238 10.04 -22.09 36.11
N ASP A 239 9.55 -22.66 35.00
CA ASP A 239 8.93 -23.98 34.99
C ASP A 239 9.78 -24.94 34.15
N PHE A 240 10.26 -26.00 34.80
CA PHE A 240 11.13 -27.04 34.24
C PHE A 240 10.46 -27.80 33.07
N PHE A 241 9.14 -27.71 32.95
CA PHE A 241 8.36 -28.33 31.88
C PHE A 241 8.09 -27.41 30.68
N SER A 242 8.60 -26.18 30.70
CA SER A 242 8.41 -25.24 29.59
C SER A 242 9.13 -25.74 28.34
N VAL A 243 8.40 -25.89 27.24
CA VAL A 243 8.96 -26.31 25.95
C VAL A 243 9.50 -25.07 25.22
N ILE A 244 10.82 -25.01 25.04
CA ILE A 244 11.48 -23.93 24.30
C ILE A 244 10.99 -23.93 22.85
N THR A 245 10.59 -22.75 22.37
CA THR A 245 10.13 -22.57 20.99
C THR A 245 11.29 -22.69 20.02
N GLN A 246 11.15 -23.60 19.04
CA GLN A 246 12.17 -23.82 18.03
C GLN A 246 12.11 -22.76 16.92
N PRO A 247 13.25 -22.43 16.28
CA PRO A 247 13.27 -21.57 15.11
C PRO A 247 12.37 -22.07 13.99
N ARG A 248 11.83 -21.14 13.21
CA ARG A 248 11.00 -21.42 12.03
C ARG A 248 11.42 -20.58 10.83
N GLU A 249 11.08 -21.08 9.66
CA GLU A 249 11.29 -20.37 8.40
C GLU A 249 10.37 -19.15 8.27
N LEU A 250 10.91 -18.15 7.58
CA LEU A 250 10.18 -16.96 7.23
C LEU A 250 9.12 -17.28 6.16
N ARG A 251 7.87 -16.86 6.40
CA ARG A 251 6.81 -16.90 5.39
C ARG A 251 6.60 -15.52 4.76
N LEU A 252 6.73 -15.45 3.44
CA LEU A 252 6.35 -14.29 2.63
C LEU A 252 5.25 -14.67 1.65
N HIS A 253 4.43 -13.69 1.29
CA HIS A 253 3.49 -13.82 0.19
C HIS A 253 4.15 -13.45 -1.13
N SER A 254 3.74 -14.10 -2.21
CA SER A 254 4.07 -13.63 -3.56
C SER A 254 3.41 -12.26 -3.82
N PRO A 255 3.94 -11.44 -4.74
CA PRO A 255 3.30 -10.18 -5.10
C PRO A 255 1.85 -10.34 -5.58
N GLU A 256 1.53 -11.43 -6.26
CA GLU A 256 0.19 -11.77 -6.74
C GLU A 256 -0.76 -12.08 -5.56
N GLU A 257 -0.27 -12.79 -4.53
CA GLU A 257 -0.99 -12.99 -3.27
C GLU A 257 -1.21 -11.68 -2.51
N GLU A 258 -0.20 -10.81 -2.41
CA GLU A 258 -0.35 -9.50 -1.76
C GLU A 258 -1.38 -8.63 -2.49
N CYS A 259 -1.40 -8.64 -3.83
CA CYS A 259 -2.33 -7.88 -4.65
C CYS A 259 -3.79 -8.32 -4.48
N CYS A 260 -4.05 -9.58 -4.12
CA CYS A 260 -5.41 -10.05 -3.86
C CYS A 260 -5.80 -9.97 -2.38
N LEU A 261 -4.94 -10.40 -1.45
CA LEU A 261 -5.26 -10.52 -0.02
C LEU A 261 -5.38 -9.16 0.67
N GLY A 262 -4.44 -8.25 0.44
CA GLY A 262 -4.43 -6.93 1.09
C GLY A 262 -5.66 -6.10 0.76
N PRO A 263 -5.93 -5.83 -0.53
CA PRO A 263 -7.14 -5.13 -0.96
C PRO A 263 -8.44 -5.86 -0.55
N ALA A 264 -8.47 -7.20 -0.52
CA ALA A 264 -9.64 -7.95 -0.08
C ALA A 264 -9.96 -7.71 1.40
N CYS A 265 -8.97 -7.82 2.29
CA CYS A 265 -9.16 -7.53 3.71
C CYS A 265 -9.51 -6.05 3.95
N TRP A 266 -8.93 -5.13 3.16
CA TRP A 266 -9.27 -3.71 3.21
C TRP A 266 -10.72 -3.43 2.83
N LEU A 267 -11.23 -4.07 1.76
CA LEU A 267 -12.64 -3.97 1.38
C LEU A 267 -13.56 -4.54 2.45
N TRP A 268 -13.20 -5.66 3.09
CA TRP A 268 -14.00 -6.22 4.18
C TRP A 268 -14.16 -5.23 5.34
N ASP A 269 -13.06 -4.61 5.78
CA ASP A 269 -13.10 -3.61 6.84
C ASP A 269 -13.92 -2.38 6.45
N PHE A 270 -13.78 -1.90 5.21
CA PHE A 270 -14.61 -0.81 4.70
C PHE A 270 -16.09 -1.17 4.68
N LEU A 271 -16.44 -2.35 4.18
CA LEU A 271 -17.83 -2.80 4.09
C LEU A 271 -18.46 -2.91 5.49
N ARG A 272 -17.83 -3.67 6.39
CA ARG A 272 -18.40 -3.91 7.71
C ARG A 272 -18.49 -2.65 8.57
N ARG A 273 -17.61 -1.66 8.37
CA ARG A 273 -17.56 -0.43 9.20
C ARG A 273 -18.30 0.77 8.62
N SER A 274 -18.57 0.80 7.31
CA SER A 274 -19.21 1.95 6.64
C SER A 274 -20.73 2.01 6.83
N GLY A 275 -21.37 0.90 7.19
CA GLY A 275 -22.83 0.77 7.20
C GLY A 275 -23.44 0.52 5.82
N ALA A 276 -22.63 0.34 4.77
CA ALA A 276 -23.10 -0.09 3.47
C ALA A 276 -23.59 -1.56 3.49
N SER A 277 -24.45 -1.92 2.55
CA SER A 277 -25.01 -3.28 2.41
C SER A 277 -24.29 -4.12 1.37
N GLY A 278 -23.28 -3.56 0.69
CA GLY A 278 -22.49 -4.24 -0.32
C GLY A 278 -21.72 -3.30 -1.23
N PHE A 279 -21.29 -3.82 -2.37
CA PHE A 279 -20.52 -3.13 -3.40
C PHE A 279 -21.28 -3.11 -4.74
N PHE A 280 -21.07 -2.03 -5.49
CA PHE A 280 -21.48 -1.90 -6.89
C PHE A 280 -20.23 -1.68 -7.76
N LEU A 281 -20.01 -2.55 -8.75
CA LEU A 281 -18.90 -2.43 -9.70
C LEU A 281 -19.42 -2.29 -11.13
N PRO A 282 -19.09 -1.18 -11.83
CA PRO A 282 -19.16 -1.12 -13.29
C PRO A 282 -18.17 -2.13 -13.89
N LEU A 283 -18.66 -3.28 -14.34
CA LEU A 283 -17.84 -4.38 -14.83
C LEU A 283 -17.76 -4.31 -16.36
N SER A 284 -16.61 -3.88 -16.89
CA SER A 284 -16.41 -3.68 -18.33
C SER A 284 -16.02 -4.95 -19.09
N GLY A 285 -15.59 -6.01 -18.40
CA GLY A 285 -14.99 -7.18 -19.04
C GLY A 285 -13.52 -6.99 -19.48
N GLY A 286 -12.93 -5.83 -19.17
CA GLY A 286 -11.49 -5.58 -19.28
C GLY A 286 -10.72 -6.01 -18.02
N ALA A 287 -9.39 -5.96 -18.09
CA ALA A 287 -8.49 -6.43 -17.03
C ALA A 287 -8.74 -5.75 -15.67
N ASP A 288 -8.88 -4.43 -15.64
CA ASP A 288 -8.89 -3.70 -14.37
C ASP A 288 -10.17 -3.92 -13.57
N SER A 289 -11.34 -3.83 -14.22
CA SER A 289 -12.62 -4.12 -13.54
C SER A 289 -12.73 -5.61 -13.16
N SER A 290 -12.15 -6.52 -13.96
CA SER A 290 -12.07 -7.94 -13.61
C SER A 290 -11.14 -8.20 -12.42
N ALA A 291 -10.06 -7.43 -12.28
CA ALA A 291 -9.16 -7.49 -11.13
C ALA A 291 -9.87 -7.06 -9.84
N VAL A 292 -10.68 -5.99 -9.90
CA VAL A 292 -11.54 -5.58 -8.77
C VAL A 292 -12.53 -6.70 -8.42
N ALA A 293 -13.17 -7.33 -9.42
CA ALA A 293 -14.08 -8.45 -9.19
C ALA A 293 -13.38 -9.66 -8.56
N ALA A 294 -12.16 -9.99 -8.97
CA ALA A 294 -11.34 -11.06 -8.39
C ALA A 294 -10.94 -10.75 -6.93
N ILE A 295 -10.65 -9.50 -6.59
CA ILE A 295 -10.39 -9.05 -5.21
C ILE A 295 -11.64 -9.21 -4.35
N VAL A 296 -12.82 -8.79 -4.83
CA VAL A 296 -14.08 -8.98 -4.09
C VAL A 296 -14.41 -10.46 -3.92
N HIS A 297 -14.14 -11.30 -4.93
CA HIS A 297 -14.27 -12.74 -4.80
C HIS A 297 -13.31 -13.32 -3.75
N THR A 298 -12.04 -12.87 -3.74
CA THR A 298 -11.06 -13.23 -2.70
C THR A 298 -11.55 -12.85 -1.31
N MET A 299 -12.13 -11.66 -1.14
CA MET A 299 -12.76 -11.22 0.11
C MET A 299 -13.89 -12.18 0.53
N CYS A 300 -14.80 -12.52 -0.37
CA CYS A 300 -15.91 -13.44 -0.11
C CYS A 300 -15.40 -14.84 0.29
N THR A 301 -14.33 -15.31 -0.34
CA THR A 301 -13.66 -16.58 -0.01
C THR A 301 -13.07 -16.55 1.39
N LEU A 302 -12.38 -15.48 1.78
CA LEU A 302 -11.84 -15.30 3.14
C LEU A 302 -12.97 -15.29 4.18
N VAL A 303 -14.07 -14.56 3.93
CA VAL A 303 -15.24 -14.51 4.81
C VAL A 303 -15.85 -15.90 5.00
N TYR A 304 -16.08 -16.62 3.90
CA TYR A 304 -16.63 -17.98 3.94
C TYR A 304 -15.75 -18.92 4.77
N HIS A 305 -14.43 -18.93 4.52
CA HIS A 305 -13.51 -19.79 5.26
C HIS A 305 -13.43 -19.44 6.74
N GLN A 306 -13.46 -18.15 7.10
CA GLN A 306 -13.44 -17.73 8.50
C GLN A 306 -14.69 -18.17 9.25
N ILE A 307 -15.86 -18.06 8.62
CA ILE A 307 -17.13 -18.54 9.19
C ILE A 307 -17.11 -20.06 9.32
N LYS A 308 -16.60 -20.78 8.32
CA LYS A 308 -16.48 -22.24 8.36
C LYS A 308 -15.54 -22.72 9.47
N LEU A 309 -14.46 -21.98 9.72
CA LEU A 309 -13.46 -22.33 10.74
C LEU A 309 -13.93 -22.02 12.16
N HIS A 310 -14.56 -20.86 12.38
CA HIS A 310 -14.89 -20.37 13.73
C HIS A 310 -16.38 -20.48 14.09
N GLY A 311 -17.22 -20.90 13.13
CA GLY A 311 -18.64 -21.11 13.34
C GLY A 311 -19.49 -19.83 13.34
N PRO A 312 -20.81 -19.98 13.57
CA PRO A 312 -21.81 -18.91 13.40
C PRO A 312 -21.72 -17.80 14.46
N THR A 313 -21.04 -18.04 15.58
CA THR A 313 -20.86 -17.06 16.65
C THR A 313 -19.65 -16.16 16.46
N SER A 314 -18.82 -16.42 15.44
CA SER A 314 -17.65 -15.59 15.13
C SER A 314 -18.04 -14.15 14.76
N GLN A 315 -17.16 -13.19 15.00
CA GLN A 315 -17.39 -11.78 14.65
C GLN A 315 -17.66 -11.61 13.14
N VAL A 316 -16.93 -12.34 12.30
CA VAL A 316 -17.11 -12.32 10.84
C VAL A 316 -18.49 -12.84 10.43
N ALA A 317 -18.98 -13.90 11.07
CA ALA A 317 -20.33 -14.41 10.84
C ALA A 317 -21.41 -13.38 11.22
N GLN A 318 -21.27 -12.75 12.38
CA GLN A 318 -22.20 -11.73 12.86
C GLN A 318 -22.21 -10.49 11.95
N ASP A 319 -21.03 -10.05 11.49
CA ASP A 319 -20.90 -8.95 10.55
C ASP A 319 -21.54 -9.26 9.20
N LEU A 320 -21.31 -10.47 8.65
CA LEU A 320 -21.98 -10.89 7.42
C LEU A 320 -23.50 -10.90 7.59
N GLN A 321 -24.02 -11.52 8.66
CA GLN A 321 -25.47 -11.57 8.93
C GLN A 321 -26.09 -10.18 9.07
N ARG A 322 -25.36 -9.23 9.64
CA ARG A 322 -25.79 -7.83 9.72
C ARG A 322 -25.86 -7.19 8.34
N LEU A 323 -24.80 -7.34 7.53
CA LEU A 323 -24.72 -6.80 6.17
C LEU A 323 -25.82 -7.37 5.27
N THR A 324 -26.20 -8.64 5.48
CA THR A 324 -27.23 -9.32 4.70
C THR A 324 -28.63 -9.21 5.29
N HIS A 325 -28.80 -8.54 6.44
CA HIS A 325 -30.06 -8.45 7.20
C HIS A 325 -30.67 -9.81 7.55
N THR A 326 -29.84 -10.80 7.87
CA THR A 326 -30.25 -12.18 8.20
C THR A 326 -29.98 -12.54 9.67
N GLN A 327 -29.82 -11.55 10.54
CA GLN A 327 -29.65 -11.76 11.98
C GLN A 327 -30.84 -12.57 12.55
N GLY A 328 -30.55 -13.56 13.38
CA GLY A 328 -31.57 -14.44 13.99
C GLY A 328 -32.19 -15.48 13.06
N THR A 329 -31.89 -15.47 11.76
CA THR A 329 -32.42 -16.47 10.79
C THR A 329 -31.63 -17.78 10.76
N GLY A 330 -30.43 -17.79 11.35
CA GLY A 330 -29.50 -18.92 11.24
C GLY A 330 -28.76 -19.01 9.89
N PHE A 331 -28.90 -18.00 9.01
CA PHE A 331 -28.20 -17.96 7.72
C PHE A 331 -26.69 -18.13 7.89
N MET A 332 -26.13 -19.09 7.16
CA MET A 332 -24.70 -19.33 6.97
C MET A 332 -24.43 -19.57 5.49
N PRO A 333 -23.43 -18.92 4.88
CA PRO A 333 -23.14 -19.14 3.47
C PRO A 333 -22.59 -20.55 3.24
N SER A 334 -23.10 -21.21 2.22
CA SER A 334 -22.65 -22.52 1.72
C SER A 334 -21.40 -22.42 0.85
N SER A 335 -21.16 -21.26 0.22
CA SER A 335 -20.03 -21.01 -0.67
C SER A 335 -19.61 -19.53 -0.70
N PRO A 336 -18.40 -19.21 -1.21
CA PRO A 336 -17.99 -17.83 -1.49
C PRO A 336 -18.95 -17.10 -2.45
N GLN A 337 -19.52 -17.80 -3.42
CA GLN A 337 -20.48 -17.26 -4.39
C GLN A 337 -21.77 -16.82 -3.70
N GLU A 338 -22.24 -17.56 -2.69
CA GLU A 338 -23.42 -17.15 -1.93
C GLU A 338 -23.16 -15.86 -1.16
N VAL A 339 -21.98 -15.71 -0.54
CA VAL A 339 -21.55 -14.43 0.06
C VAL A 339 -21.60 -13.30 -0.99
N ALA A 340 -20.96 -13.51 -2.15
CA ALA A 340 -20.92 -12.53 -3.22
C ALA A 340 -22.32 -12.14 -3.73
N SER A 341 -23.25 -13.09 -3.86
CA SER A 341 -24.61 -12.82 -4.34
C SER A 341 -25.39 -11.86 -3.43
N HIS A 342 -25.03 -11.81 -2.15
CA HIS A 342 -25.63 -10.92 -1.17
C HIS A 342 -24.97 -9.54 -1.13
N VAL A 343 -23.64 -9.48 -1.21
CA VAL A 343 -22.88 -8.24 -0.95
C VAL A 343 -22.25 -7.63 -2.19
N PHE A 344 -22.34 -8.25 -3.36
CA PHE A 344 -21.67 -7.78 -4.56
C PHE A 344 -22.60 -7.73 -5.78
N THR A 345 -22.72 -6.54 -6.34
CA THR A 345 -23.44 -6.28 -7.59
C THR A 345 -22.47 -5.82 -8.66
N THR A 346 -22.60 -6.40 -9.85
CA THR A 346 -21.83 -6.00 -11.04
C THR A 346 -22.77 -5.52 -12.13
N CYS A 347 -22.33 -4.55 -12.94
CA CYS A 347 -23.13 -4.04 -14.05
C CYS A 347 -22.27 -3.77 -15.28
N PHE A 348 -22.59 -4.44 -16.39
CA PHE A 348 -22.03 -4.11 -17.71
C PHE A 348 -22.86 -2.99 -18.35
N MET A 349 -22.23 -1.86 -18.65
CA MET A 349 -22.88 -0.68 -19.24
C MET A 349 -22.39 -0.47 -20.68
N GLY A 350 -22.98 -1.22 -21.60
CA GLY A 350 -22.62 -1.21 -23.02
C GLY A 350 -23.19 -0.01 -23.78
N SER A 351 -22.53 0.36 -24.88
CA SER A 351 -23.05 1.29 -25.90
C SER A 351 -23.07 0.60 -27.27
N SER A 352 -23.51 1.32 -28.30
CA SER A 352 -23.46 0.88 -29.70
C SER A 352 -22.07 0.49 -30.19
N ASN A 353 -21.03 0.90 -29.47
CA ASN A 353 -19.63 0.64 -29.80
C ASN A 353 -19.06 -0.55 -29.02
N SER A 354 -19.78 -1.08 -28.04
CA SER A 354 -19.30 -2.18 -27.20
C SER A 354 -19.37 -3.51 -27.94
N SER A 355 -18.31 -4.32 -27.81
CA SER A 355 -18.24 -5.63 -28.44
C SER A 355 -19.06 -6.69 -27.72
N THR A 356 -19.42 -7.75 -28.45
CA THR A 356 -20.08 -8.92 -27.86
C THR A 356 -19.13 -9.68 -26.93
N SER A 357 -17.82 -9.59 -27.15
CA SER A 357 -16.81 -10.30 -26.37
C SER A 357 -16.64 -9.71 -24.96
N THR A 358 -16.61 -8.38 -24.81
CA THR A 358 -16.53 -7.71 -23.50
C THR A 358 -17.77 -7.98 -22.64
N ASN A 359 -18.96 -7.92 -23.26
CA ASN A 359 -20.21 -8.29 -22.60
C ASN A 359 -20.19 -9.78 -22.15
N SER A 360 -19.78 -10.69 -23.03
CA SER A 360 -19.65 -12.12 -22.70
C SER A 360 -18.69 -12.37 -21.54
N ARG A 361 -17.51 -11.75 -21.57
CA ARG A 361 -16.51 -11.86 -20.48
C ARG A 361 -17.05 -11.37 -19.15
N SER A 362 -17.66 -10.18 -19.12
CA SER A 362 -18.25 -9.63 -17.89
C SER A 362 -19.34 -10.54 -17.31
N ARG A 363 -20.23 -11.09 -18.15
CA ARG A 363 -21.29 -12.01 -17.70
C ARG A 363 -20.74 -13.32 -17.17
N ARG A 364 -19.80 -13.95 -17.88
CA ARG A 364 -19.17 -15.21 -17.45
C ARG A 364 -18.41 -15.04 -16.14
N LEU A 365 -17.67 -13.94 -15.99
CA LEU A 365 -16.97 -13.63 -14.75
C LEU A 365 -17.94 -13.40 -13.60
N ALA A 366 -18.98 -12.60 -13.81
CA ALA A 366 -19.99 -12.32 -12.80
C ALA A 366 -20.72 -13.60 -12.32
N ALA A 367 -20.97 -14.53 -13.24
CA ALA A 367 -21.54 -15.85 -12.94
C ALA A 367 -20.56 -16.72 -12.13
N ALA A 368 -19.29 -16.81 -12.53
CA ALA A 368 -18.28 -17.61 -11.84
C ALA A 368 -18.04 -17.16 -10.39
N ILE A 369 -18.03 -15.85 -10.15
CA ILE A 369 -17.82 -15.28 -8.80
C ILE A 369 -19.11 -15.20 -7.97
N GLY A 370 -20.29 -15.40 -8.58
CA GLY A 370 -21.59 -15.38 -7.90
C GLY A 370 -22.19 -14.00 -7.64
N SER A 371 -21.75 -12.94 -8.34
CA SER A 371 -22.29 -11.60 -8.13
C SER A 371 -23.70 -11.43 -8.72
N TYR A 372 -24.50 -10.51 -8.17
CA TYR A 372 -25.75 -10.09 -8.81
C TYR A 372 -25.43 -9.22 -10.03
N HIS A 373 -25.64 -9.73 -11.23
CA HIS A 373 -25.19 -9.10 -12.48
C HIS A 373 -26.32 -8.43 -13.25
N LEU A 374 -26.04 -7.22 -13.76
CA LEU A 374 -26.93 -6.46 -14.63
C LEU A 374 -26.21 -6.14 -15.95
N THR A 375 -27.00 -5.99 -17.01
CA THR A 375 -26.55 -5.51 -18.31
C THR A 375 -27.46 -4.36 -18.72
N VAL A 376 -26.88 -3.19 -19.02
CA VAL A 376 -27.60 -1.97 -19.39
C VAL A 376 -26.99 -1.40 -20.67
N ASN A 377 -27.84 -0.89 -21.57
CA ASN A 377 -27.40 -0.11 -22.73
C ASN A 377 -27.56 1.40 -22.42
N ILE A 378 -26.51 2.18 -22.68
CA ILE A 378 -26.46 3.62 -22.39
C ILE A 378 -26.75 4.54 -23.61
N ASP A 379 -27.06 3.99 -24.78
CA ASP A 379 -27.22 4.77 -26.01
C ASP A 379 -28.39 5.75 -25.93
N LEU A 380 -29.47 5.38 -25.23
CA LEU A 380 -30.63 6.25 -25.05
C LEU A 380 -30.28 7.50 -24.24
N MET A 381 -29.53 7.34 -23.14
CA MET A 381 -29.10 8.47 -22.30
C MET A 381 -28.06 9.34 -23.01
N VAL A 382 -27.12 8.73 -23.74
CA VAL A 382 -26.13 9.46 -24.54
C VAL A 382 -26.83 10.28 -25.63
N SER A 383 -27.74 9.65 -26.37
CA SER A 383 -28.51 10.31 -27.43
C SER A 383 -29.36 11.47 -26.90
N ALA A 384 -29.98 11.32 -25.72
CA ALA A 384 -30.76 12.39 -25.10
C ALA A 384 -29.90 13.62 -24.77
N VAL A 385 -28.70 13.40 -24.22
CA VAL A 385 -27.76 14.50 -23.91
C VAL A 385 -27.27 15.17 -25.19
N LEU A 386 -26.88 14.40 -26.21
CA LEU A 386 -26.40 14.95 -27.48
C LEU A 386 -27.49 15.74 -28.22
N LYS A 387 -28.74 15.25 -28.23
CA LYS A 387 -29.89 15.99 -28.77
C LYS A 387 -30.14 17.29 -28.02
N THR A 388 -30.02 17.28 -26.70
CA THR A 388 -30.15 18.50 -25.88
C THR A 388 -29.08 19.53 -26.24
N PHE A 389 -27.82 19.10 -26.40
CA PHE A 389 -26.73 19.96 -26.87
C PHE A 389 -27.01 20.52 -28.28
N ALA A 390 -27.51 19.69 -29.19
CA ALA A 390 -27.82 20.10 -30.55
C ALA A 390 -28.98 21.11 -30.62
N ILE A 391 -30.03 20.91 -29.81
CA ILE A 391 -31.13 21.88 -29.68
C ILE A 391 -30.61 23.22 -29.15
N ALA A 392 -29.71 23.21 -28.17
CA ALA A 392 -29.19 24.42 -27.56
C ALA A 392 -28.19 25.20 -28.43
N THR A 393 -27.43 24.51 -29.29
CA THR A 393 -26.28 25.11 -30.02
C THR A 393 -26.45 25.12 -31.54
N GLY A 394 -27.41 24.38 -32.08
CA GLY A 394 -27.56 24.15 -33.53
C GLY A 394 -26.47 23.27 -34.15
N LYS A 395 -25.60 22.64 -33.34
CA LYS A 395 -24.49 21.78 -33.81
C LYS A 395 -24.57 20.37 -33.23
N PHE A 396 -24.22 19.38 -34.03
CA PHE A 396 -24.10 17.99 -33.61
C PHE A 396 -22.65 17.53 -33.74
N PRO A 397 -21.98 17.06 -32.66
CA PRO A 397 -20.59 16.63 -32.71
C PRO A 397 -20.44 15.28 -33.46
N ASN A 398 -19.33 15.12 -34.18
CA ASN A 398 -18.99 13.86 -34.87
C ASN A 398 -17.70 13.22 -34.31
N TYR A 399 -17.59 11.90 -34.44
CA TYR A 399 -16.33 11.18 -34.21
C TYR A 399 -15.30 11.55 -35.27
N GLU A 400 -14.01 11.40 -34.96
CA GLU A 400 -12.93 11.69 -35.91
C GLU A 400 -13.03 10.82 -37.17
N SER A 401 -13.38 9.54 -37.00
CA SER A 401 -13.66 8.60 -38.09
C SER A 401 -14.86 8.99 -38.98
N LYS A 402 -15.67 9.96 -38.54
CA LYS A 402 -16.80 10.52 -39.29
C LYS A 402 -16.59 11.99 -39.66
N GLY A 403 -15.33 12.45 -39.70
CA GLY A 403 -14.95 13.80 -40.11
C GLY A 403 -15.11 14.88 -39.02
N GLY A 404 -15.32 14.49 -37.76
CA GLY A 404 -15.32 15.41 -36.63
C GLY A 404 -13.91 15.86 -36.21
N THR A 405 -13.81 16.93 -35.44
CA THR A 405 -12.53 17.35 -34.84
C THR A 405 -12.15 16.47 -33.65
N ARG A 406 -10.85 16.42 -33.30
CA ARG A 406 -10.36 15.76 -32.07
C ARG A 406 -11.10 16.21 -30.79
N GLY A 407 -11.52 17.47 -30.74
CA GLY A 407 -12.29 18.00 -29.61
C GLY A 407 -13.69 17.40 -29.51
N GLU A 408 -14.36 17.20 -30.63
CA GLU A 408 -15.68 16.55 -30.70
C GLU A 408 -15.58 15.06 -30.35
N ASP A 409 -14.61 14.36 -30.94
CA ASP A 409 -14.34 12.94 -30.70
C ASP A 409 -14.09 12.66 -29.21
N LEU A 410 -13.24 13.46 -28.58
CA LEU A 410 -12.97 13.36 -27.14
C LEU A 410 -14.21 13.70 -26.30
N ALA A 411 -15.03 14.67 -26.72
CA ALA A 411 -16.27 15.01 -26.01
C ALA A 411 -17.29 13.86 -26.05
N LEU A 412 -17.42 13.18 -27.19
CA LEU A 412 -18.30 12.02 -27.39
C LEU A 412 -17.89 10.82 -26.54
N GLN A 413 -16.59 10.55 -26.42
CA GLN A 413 -16.08 9.51 -25.51
C GLN A 413 -16.32 9.89 -24.04
N ASN A 414 -15.99 11.14 -23.68
CA ASN A 414 -16.14 11.62 -22.31
C ASN A 414 -17.59 11.59 -21.81
N ILE A 415 -18.57 11.93 -22.67
CA ILE A 415 -19.98 11.93 -22.22
C ILE A 415 -20.49 10.52 -21.94
N GLN A 416 -20.10 9.52 -22.75
CA GLN A 416 -20.39 8.12 -22.47
C GLN A 416 -19.75 7.70 -21.13
N ALA A 417 -18.49 8.05 -20.90
CA ALA A 417 -17.77 7.71 -19.66
C ALA A 417 -18.44 8.31 -18.41
N ARG A 418 -18.87 9.58 -18.47
CA ARG A 418 -19.57 10.25 -17.34
C ARG A 418 -20.95 9.69 -17.08
N LEU A 419 -21.71 9.35 -18.12
CA LEU A 419 -23.05 8.78 -17.96
C LEU A 419 -23.03 7.40 -17.31
N ARG A 420 -21.96 6.61 -17.52
CA ARG A 420 -21.73 5.37 -16.75
C ARG A 420 -21.57 5.63 -15.26
N MET A 421 -20.85 6.68 -14.86
CA MET A 421 -20.72 7.09 -13.46
C MET A 421 -22.07 7.49 -12.86
N VAL A 422 -22.84 8.34 -13.54
CA VAL A 422 -24.18 8.75 -13.09
C VAL A 422 -25.08 7.53 -12.88
N THR A 423 -25.06 6.60 -13.84
CA THR A 423 -25.83 5.35 -13.76
C THR A 423 -25.35 4.47 -12.61
N ALA A 424 -24.03 4.35 -12.40
CA ALA A 424 -23.46 3.55 -11.32
C ALA A 424 -23.96 4.00 -9.95
N TYR A 425 -23.94 5.31 -9.68
CA TYR A 425 -24.40 5.86 -8.39
C TYR A 425 -25.92 5.69 -8.21
N LEU A 426 -26.72 5.86 -9.26
CA LEU A 426 -28.16 5.62 -9.19
C LEU A 426 -28.45 4.16 -8.81
N PHE A 427 -27.76 3.22 -9.43
CA PHE A 427 -27.92 1.79 -9.14
C PHE A 427 -27.42 1.45 -7.73
N ALA A 428 -26.26 1.97 -7.35
CA ALA A 428 -25.70 1.75 -6.02
C ALA A 428 -26.64 2.23 -4.89
N GLN A 429 -27.38 3.31 -5.13
CA GLN A 429 -28.34 3.85 -4.18
C GLN A 429 -29.67 3.08 -4.14
N LEU A 430 -30.15 2.59 -5.28
CA LEU A 430 -31.51 2.04 -5.40
C LEU A 430 -31.60 0.51 -5.51
N LEU A 431 -30.52 -0.20 -5.87
CA LEU A 431 -30.58 -1.65 -6.02
C LEU A 431 -30.88 -2.42 -4.73
N PRO A 432 -30.42 -2.00 -3.53
CA PRO A 432 -30.91 -2.59 -2.30
C PRO A 432 -32.45 -2.53 -2.23
N TRP A 433 -33.05 -1.37 -2.51
CA TRP A 433 -34.51 -1.20 -2.55
C TRP A 433 -35.18 -2.09 -3.60
N VAL A 434 -34.65 -2.15 -4.84
CA VAL A 434 -35.16 -3.04 -5.90
C VAL A 434 -35.16 -4.51 -5.45
N ARG A 435 -34.20 -4.90 -4.61
CA ARG A 435 -34.06 -6.26 -4.08
C ARG A 435 -34.81 -6.47 -2.75
N GLY A 436 -35.68 -5.54 -2.35
CA GLY A 436 -36.44 -5.63 -1.11
C GLY A 436 -35.59 -5.49 0.16
N ARG A 437 -34.43 -4.83 0.05
CA ARG A 437 -33.47 -4.61 1.15
C ARG A 437 -33.32 -3.11 1.42
N SER A 438 -32.87 -2.78 2.63
CA SER A 438 -32.47 -1.41 2.99
C SER A 438 -30.98 -1.17 2.76
N GLY A 439 -30.58 0.10 2.78
CA GLY A 439 -29.17 0.53 2.71
C GLY A 439 -28.74 0.96 1.31
N PHE A 440 -27.42 1.01 1.11
CA PHE A 440 -26.78 1.49 -0.11
C PHE A 440 -25.56 0.62 -0.43
N LEU A 441 -25.08 0.68 -1.66
CA LEU A 441 -23.86 0.01 -2.11
C LEU A 441 -22.72 1.03 -2.25
N LEU A 442 -21.50 0.63 -1.90
CA LEU A 442 -20.30 1.40 -2.19
C LEU A 442 -19.91 1.19 -3.66
N VAL A 443 -19.76 2.27 -4.42
CA VAL A 443 -19.30 2.20 -5.81
C VAL A 443 -17.79 1.92 -5.80
N LEU A 444 -17.37 0.89 -6.53
CA LEU A 444 -15.97 0.52 -6.71
C LEU A 444 -15.43 1.07 -8.03
N GLY A 445 -14.33 1.80 -7.95
CA GLY A 445 -13.56 2.28 -9.10
C GLY A 445 -12.50 1.26 -9.52
N SER A 446 -12.05 1.35 -10.77
CA SER A 446 -11.10 0.41 -11.37
C SER A 446 -9.97 1.11 -12.14
N ALA A 447 -9.58 2.32 -11.76
CA ALA A 447 -8.40 2.97 -12.35
C ALA A 447 -7.13 2.41 -11.70
N ASN A 448 -6.11 2.06 -12.48
CA ASN A 448 -4.82 1.59 -11.95
C ASN A 448 -3.83 2.75 -11.70
N VAL A 449 -2.71 2.46 -11.03
CA VAL A 449 -1.74 3.49 -10.61
C VAL A 449 -1.03 4.17 -11.79
N ASP A 450 -0.83 3.45 -12.90
CA ASP A 450 -0.10 3.93 -14.09
C ASP A 450 -0.96 4.93 -14.87
N GLU A 451 -2.24 4.60 -15.09
CA GLU A 451 -3.24 5.49 -15.68
C GLU A 451 -3.45 6.74 -14.81
N ALA A 452 -3.52 6.56 -13.49
CA ALA A 452 -3.64 7.67 -12.55
C ALA A 452 -2.42 8.60 -12.64
N LEU A 453 -1.21 8.05 -12.70
CA LEU A 453 0.04 8.82 -12.83
C LEU A 453 0.06 9.62 -14.12
N ARG A 454 -0.35 8.99 -15.22
CA ARG A 454 -0.39 9.59 -16.54
C ARG A 454 -1.58 10.56 -16.72
N GLY A 455 -2.61 10.39 -15.90
CA GLY A 455 -3.91 11.05 -16.02
C GLY A 455 -4.72 10.59 -17.24
N TYR A 456 -4.57 9.32 -17.62
CA TYR A 456 -5.28 8.67 -18.71
C TYR A 456 -6.63 8.10 -18.23
N PHE A 457 -7.55 9.01 -17.90
CA PHE A 457 -8.94 8.71 -17.55
C PHE A 457 -9.80 9.96 -17.73
N THR A 458 -11.12 9.81 -17.85
CA THR A 458 -12.01 10.97 -17.95
C THR A 458 -12.31 11.51 -16.56
N LYS A 459 -12.12 12.81 -16.35
CA LYS A 459 -12.46 13.42 -15.06
C LYS A 459 -13.98 13.27 -14.81
N TYR A 460 -14.32 12.64 -13.68
CA TYR A 460 -15.69 12.29 -13.27
C TYR A 460 -16.39 11.20 -14.11
N ASP A 461 -15.63 10.25 -14.65
CA ASP A 461 -16.19 8.97 -15.13
C ASP A 461 -16.18 7.90 -14.02
N ALA A 462 -16.28 6.62 -14.38
CA ALA A 462 -16.24 5.50 -13.43
C ALA A 462 -14.91 5.34 -12.67
N SER A 463 -13.88 6.13 -12.97
CA SER A 463 -12.70 6.31 -12.11
C SER A 463 -13.00 7.14 -10.85
N SER A 464 -14.12 7.87 -10.84
CA SER A 464 -14.69 8.59 -9.70
C SER A 464 -15.80 7.74 -9.07
N ALA A 465 -15.39 6.95 -8.09
CA ALA A 465 -16.17 6.07 -7.25
C ALA A 465 -15.92 6.36 -5.75
N ASP A 466 -16.49 5.56 -4.85
CA ASP A 466 -16.31 5.73 -3.40
C ASP A 466 -14.96 5.17 -2.94
N LEU A 467 -14.58 4.00 -3.45
CA LEU A 467 -13.34 3.29 -3.13
C LEU A 467 -12.72 2.71 -4.40
N ASN A 468 -11.39 2.63 -4.45
CA ASN A 468 -10.68 1.95 -5.54
C ASN A 468 -9.63 0.97 -4.97
N PRO A 469 -9.89 -0.35 -4.96
CA PRO A 469 -8.98 -1.33 -4.38
C PRO A 469 -7.71 -1.58 -5.22
N ILE A 470 -7.68 -1.15 -6.49
CA ILE A 470 -6.54 -1.37 -7.40
C ILE A 470 -5.78 -0.09 -7.76
N GLY A 471 -6.24 1.09 -7.32
CA GLY A 471 -5.63 2.37 -7.71
C GLY A 471 -4.22 2.61 -7.19
N GLY A 472 -3.73 1.76 -6.29
CA GLY A 472 -2.34 1.71 -5.88
C GLY A 472 -1.51 0.63 -6.56
N ILE A 473 -2.05 -0.16 -7.49
CA ILE A 473 -1.39 -1.33 -8.12
C ILE A 473 -1.11 -1.03 -9.60
N ASN A 474 0.04 -1.50 -10.09
CA ASN A 474 0.46 -1.33 -11.49
C ASN A 474 -0.17 -2.34 -12.44
N LYS A 475 -0.27 -1.99 -13.73
CA LYS A 475 -0.95 -2.82 -14.73
C LYS A 475 -0.33 -4.22 -14.88
N GLY A 476 0.99 -4.31 -14.78
CA GLY A 476 1.72 -5.58 -14.88
C GLY A 476 1.43 -6.52 -13.71
N ASP A 477 1.34 -5.98 -12.50
CA ASP A 477 0.95 -6.71 -11.29
C ASP A 477 -0.52 -7.14 -11.35
N LEU A 478 -1.42 -6.29 -11.85
CA LEU A 478 -2.82 -6.67 -12.06
C LEU A 478 -2.97 -7.84 -13.03
N LYS A 479 -2.21 -7.84 -14.14
CA LYS A 479 -2.21 -8.97 -15.09
C LYS A 479 -1.73 -10.26 -14.44
N ARG A 480 -0.62 -10.23 -13.68
CA ARG A 480 -0.13 -11.42 -12.97
C ARG A 480 -1.09 -11.89 -11.89
N MET A 481 -1.71 -10.97 -11.16
CA MET A 481 -2.75 -11.27 -10.17
C MET A 481 -3.96 -11.96 -10.81
N LEU A 482 -4.41 -11.50 -11.98
CA LEU A 482 -5.53 -12.14 -12.71
C LEU A 482 -5.21 -13.59 -13.08
N LEU A 483 -4.01 -13.86 -13.60
CA LEU A 483 -3.56 -15.22 -13.93
C LEU A 483 -3.48 -16.10 -12.67
N TYR A 484 -2.93 -15.56 -11.59
CA TYR A 484 -2.90 -16.23 -10.29
C TYR A 484 -4.32 -16.56 -9.77
N CYS A 485 -5.25 -15.62 -9.86
CA CYS A 485 -6.64 -15.83 -9.47
C CYS A 485 -7.38 -16.82 -10.39
N ALA A 486 -7.06 -16.84 -11.68
CA ALA A 486 -7.61 -17.79 -12.64
C ALA A 486 -7.28 -19.23 -12.21
N ASP A 487 -6.01 -19.49 -11.89
CA ASP A 487 -5.53 -20.79 -11.40
C ASP A 487 -6.08 -21.12 -10.00
N LYS A 488 -5.92 -20.20 -9.04
CA LYS A 488 -6.31 -20.41 -7.64
C LYS A 488 -7.79 -20.70 -7.44
N PHE A 489 -8.67 -20.06 -8.21
CA PHE A 489 -10.12 -20.15 -8.06
C PHE A 489 -10.79 -20.96 -9.18
N ASP A 490 -10.01 -21.51 -10.12
CA ASP A 490 -10.52 -22.21 -11.32
C ASP A 490 -11.52 -21.35 -12.12
N ILE A 491 -11.14 -20.10 -12.41
CA ILE A 491 -11.97 -19.13 -13.14
C ILE A 491 -11.29 -18.79 -14.47
N ALA A 492 -11.51 -19.64 -15.47
CA ALA A 492 -10.87 -19.54 -16.80
C ALA A 492 -11.05 -18.18 -17.51
N VAL A 493 -12.17 -17.49 -17.28
CA VAL A 493 -12.41 -16.17 -17.89
C VAL A 493 -11.42 -15.10 -17.39
N LEU A 494 -10.81 -15.25 -16.22
CA LEU A 494 -9.77 -14.33 -15.74
C LEU A 494 -8.48 -14.46 -16.56
N ASP A 495 -8.13 -15.67 -17.00
CA ASP A 495 -6.99 -15.90 -17.91
C ASP A 495 -7.24 -15.25 -19.27
N GLU A 496 -8.42 -15.48 -19.85
CA GLU A 496 -8.84 -14.86 -21.12
C GLU A 496 -8.77 -13.32 -21.03
N VAL A 497 -9.26 -12.74 -19.93
CA VAL A 497 -9.22 -11.29 -19.71
C VAL A 497 -7.78 -10.79 -19.55
N ALA A 498 -6.91 -11.52 -18.85
CA ALA A 498 -5.51 -11.13 -18.67
C ALA A 498 -4.72 -11.13 -19.98
N ASN A 499 -5.11 -11.97 -20.94
CA ASN A 499 -4.44 -12.14 -22.23
C ASN A 499 -5.07 -11.34 -23.38
N ALA A 500 -6.26 -10.77 -23.18
CA ALA A 500 -6.89 -9.90 -24.17
C ALA A 500 -6.18 -8.55 -24.30
N GLU A 501 -6.25 -7.97 -25.51
CA GLU A 501 -5.69 -6.65 -25.79
C GLU A 501 -6.46 -5.53 -25.06
N PRO A 502 -5.76 -4.61 -24.35
CA PRO A 502 -6.40 -3.47 -23.71
C PRO A 502 -6.89 -2.44 -24.74
N THR A 503 -8.21 -2.30 -24.84
CA THR A 503 -8.86 -1.34 -25.74
C THR A 503 -10.05 -0.65 -25.05
N ALA A 504 -10.25 0.63 -25.35
CA ALA A 504 -11.40 1.40 -24.90
C ALA A 504 -12.48 1.46 -26.00
N GLU A 505 -13.52 0.64 -25.88
CA GLU A 505 -14.64 0.54 -26.84
C GLU A 505 -15.61 1.75 -26.76
N LEU A 506 -15.08 2.96 -26.93
CA LEU A 506 -15.83 4.23 -26.85
C LEU A 506 -16.04 4.91 -28.20
N ARG A 507 -15.36 4.45 -29.26
CA ARG A 507 -15.47 4.96 -30.64
C ARG A 507 -16.10 3.89 -31.54
N PRO A 508 -16.77 4.27 -32.64
CA PRO A 508 -17.11 3.32 -33.70
C PRO A 508 -15.84 2.67 -34.24
N PHE A 509 -15.92 1.40 -34.64
CA PHE A 509 -14.81 0.73 -35.32
C PHE A 509 -14.48 1.45 -36.63
N ASP A 510 -13.18 1.64 -36.90
CA ASP A 510 -12.72 2.12 -38.20
C ASP A 510 -12.91 0.99 -39.22
N SER A 511 -13.86 1.14 -40.14
CA SER A 511 -14.01 0.22 -41.25
C SER A 511 -12.96 0.54 -42.31
N ASN A 512 -11.88 -0.23 -42.38
CA ASN A 512 -11.16 -0.35 -43.65
C ASN A 512 -12.04 -1.17 -44.59
N GLU A 513 -12.42 -0.59 -45.73
CA GLU A 513 -13.40 -1.15 -46.70
C GLU A 513 -13.01 -2.49 -47.36
N ASN A 514 -11.91 -3.17 -46.95
CA ASN A 514 -11.39 -4.33 -47.68
C ASN A 514 -11.09 -5.60 -46.84
N ASP A 515 -11.44 -5.65 -45.55
CA ASP A 515 -11.30 -6.91 -44.80
C ASP A 515 -12.32 -7.03 -43.67
N GLU A 516 -13.30 -7.94 -43.81
CA GLU A 516 -14.34 -8.19 -42.79
C GLU A 516 -13.78 -8.81 -41.49
N ASN A 517 -12.46 -9.07 -41.42
CA ASN A 517 -11.81 -9.70 -40.27
C ASN A 517 -10.70 -8.85 -39.60
N ASP A 518 -10.41 -7.64 -40.09
CA ASP A 518 -9.34 -6.78 -39.53
C ASP A 518 -9.91 -5.49 -38.91
N TYR A 519 -10.53 -5.66 -37.72
CA TYR A 519 -11.07 -4.56 -36.93
C TYR A 519 -9.98 -3.99 -36.00
N HIS A 520 -9.18 -3.03 -36.49
CA HIS A 520 -8.15 -2.39 -35.66
C HIS A 520 -8.77 -1.42 -34.65
N THR A 521 -8.95 -1.84 -33.40
CA THR A 521 -9.31 -0.94 -32.29
C THR A 521 -8.04 -0.39 -31.68
N GLN A 522 -7.87 0.93 -31.65
CA GLN A 522 -6.69 1.57 -31.04
C GLN A 522 -6.50 1.11 -29.59
N THR A 523 -5.29 0.66 -29.25
CA THR A 523 -4.99 0.20 -27.88
C THR A 523 -4.74 1.36 -26.93
N ASP A 524 -4.88 1.12 -25.62
CA ASP A 524 -4.62 2.13 -24.59
C ASP A 524 -3.18 2.66 -24.66
N GLU A 525 -2.20 1.78 -24.93
CA GLU A 525 -0.78 2.14 -25.01
C GLU A 525 -0.46 3.01 -26.24
N GLU A 526 -1.15 2.77 -27.37
CA GLU A 526 -1.04 3.59 -28.58
C GLU A 526 -1.60 4.99 -28.34
N ASP A 527 -2.77 5.10 -27.71
CA ASP A 527 -3.41 6.41 -27.42
C ASP A 527 -2.62 7.20 -26.37
N MET A 528 -2.10 6.54 -25.33
CA MET A 528 -1.13 7.16 -24.41
C MET A 528 0.19 7.51 -25.10
N GLY A 529 0.53 6.73 -26.14
CA GLY A 529 1.79 6.66 -26.86
C GLY A 529 2.99 6.47 -25.94
N MET A 530 2.83 5.54 -25.00
CA MET A 530 3.82 5.00 -24.06
C MET A 530 3.25 3.70 -23.49
N THR A 531 4.12 2.71 -23.26
CA THR A 531 3.67 1.43 -22.70
C THR A 531 3.46 1.53 -21.19
N TYR A 532 2.69 0.62 -20.61
CA TYR A 532 2.53 0.50 -19.16
C TYR A 532 3.88 0.18 -18.48
N ALA A 533 4.74 -0.61 -19.14
CA ALA A 533 6.08 -0.89 -18.64
C ALA A 533 6.93 0.39 -18.51
N GLU A 534 6.87 1.26 -19.52
CA GLU A 534 7.52 2.59 -19.48
C GLU A 534 6.91 3.46 -18.38
N LEU A 535 5.58 3.50 -18.26
CA LEU A 535 4.87 4.29 -17.25
C LEU A 535 5.25 3.91 -15.82
N SER A 536 5.25 2.62 -15.49
CA SER A 536 5.68 2.16 -14.16
C SER A 536 7.15 2.52 -13.91
N TYR A 537 8.00 2.46 -14.95
CA TYR A 537 9.41 2.84 -14.84
C TYR A 537 9.57 4.35 -14.58
N TYR A 538 8.85 5.21 -15.31
CA TYR A 538 8.81 6.65 -15.05
C TYR A 538 8.28 6.97 -13.65
N GLY A 539 7.24 6.26 -13.20
CA GLY A 539 6.67 6.38 -11.85
C GLY A 539 7.71 6.15 -10.77
N ARG A 540 8.45 5.03 -10.84
CA ARG A 540 9.54 4.71 -9.92
C ARG A 540 10.66 5.74 -9.96
N LEU A 541 11.11 6.15 -11.15
CA LEU A 541 12.14 7.18 -11.27
C LEU A 541 11.70 8.52 -10.68
N ARG A 542 10.48 8.95 -10.95
CA ARG A 542 9.91 10.21 -10.46
C ARG A 542 9.74 10.20 -8.94
N LYS A 543 9.14 9.16 -8.38
CA LYS A 543 8.70 9.14 -6.98
C LYS A 543 9.74 8.52 -6.04
N ILE A 544 10.35 7.40 -6.40
CA ILE A 544 11.32 6.69 -5.56
C ILE A 544 12.71 7.30 -5.77
N SER A 545 13.20 7.37 -7.02
CA SER A 545 14.51 7.99 -7.33
C SER A 545 14.49 9.52 -7.35
N ARG A 546 13.36 10.16 -7.04
CA ARG A 546 13.19 11.64 -6.95
C ARG A 546 13.65 12.40 -8.20
N CYS A 547 13.53 11.80 -9.37
CA CYS A 547 13.99 12.41 -10.63
C CYS A 547 13.00 13.45 -11.17
N GLY A 548 13.47 14.67 -11.42
CA GLY A 548 12.82 15.62 -12.34
C GLY A 548 13.16 15.33 -13.82
N PRO A 549 12.69 16.13 -14.78
CA PRO A 549 12.86 15.83 -16.22
C PRO A 549 14.32 15.63 -16.65
N VAL A 550 15.22 16.54 -16.25
CA VAL A 550 16.63 16.49 -16.65
C VAL A 550 17.35 15.27 -16.04
N THR A 551 17.11 14.99 -14.76
CA THR A 551 17.73 13.83 -14.08
C THR A 551 17.18 12.52 -14.61
N MET A 552 15.88 12.45 -14.91
CA MET A 552 15.26 11.27 -15.53
C MET A 552 15.87 11.01 -16.90
N PHE A 553 16.01 12.04 -17.75
CA PHE A 553 16.69 11.94 -19.04
C PHE A 553 18.12 11.40 -18.88
N LYS A 554 18.95 12.02 -18.03
CA LYS A 554 20.34 11.59 -17.78
C LYS A 554 20.45 10.13 -17.33
N LYS A 555 19.48 9.65 -16.54
CA LYS A 555 19.45 8.25 -16.09
C LYS A 555 19.02 7.32 -17.22
N LEU A 556 17.99 7.69 -17.97
CA LEU A 556 17.44 6.84 -19.03
C LEU A 556 18.37 6.70 -20.23
N ILE A 557 19.16 7.71 -20.60
CA ILE A 557 20.14 7.55 -21.69
C ILE A 557 21.19 6.47 -21.39
N GLN A 558 21.48 6.21 -20.11
CA GLN A 558 22.44 5.18 -19.71
C GLN A 558 21.81 3.79 -19.65
N ILE A 559 20.50 3.72 -19.42
CA ILE A 559 19.75 2.47 -19.20
C ILE A 559 19.12 1.99 -20.51
N TRP A 560 18.54 2.89 -21.29
CA TRP A 560 17.92 2.61 -22.58
C TRP A 560 18.91 2.84 -23.72
N GLN A 561 20.02 2.10 -23.68
CA GLN A 561 21.08 2.17 -24.70
C GLN A 561 20.61 1.71 -26.09
N HIS A 562 19.45 1.05 -26.15
CA HIS A 562 18.77 0.68 -27.39
C HIS A 562 18.03 1.86 -28.07
N LEU A 563 17.95 3.02 -27.42
CA LEU A 563 17.32 4.24 -27.95
C LEU A 563 18.38 5.35 -28.09
N THR A 564 18.17 6.24 -29.06
CA THR A 564 19.02 7.43 -29.20
C THR A 564 18.73 8.46 -28.10
N PRO A 565 19.67 9.37 -27.80
CA PRO A 565 19.42 10.48 -26.89
C PRO A 565 18.18 11.31 -27.27
N GLU A 566 17.89 11.47 -28.57
CA GLU A 566 16.73 12.21 -29.06
C GLU A 566 15.41 11.48 -28.74
N GLU A 567 15.38 10.17 -28.92
CA GLU A 567 14.21 9.34 -28.61
C GLU A 567 13.92 9.33 -27.11
N VAL A 568 14.96 9.17 -26.27
CA VAL A 568 14.82 9.26 -24.81
C VAL A 568 14.33 10.64 -24.39
N ALA A 569 14.87 11.71 -24.99
CA ALA A 569 14.44 13.07 -24.73
C ALA A 569 12.96 13.27 -25.10
N ALA A 570 12.52 12.78 -26.27
CA ALA A 570 11.13 12.87 -26.71
C ALA A 570 10.18 12.14 -25.74
N LYS A 571 10.53 10.91 -25.33
CA LYS A 571 9.77 10.12 -24.36
C LYS A 571 9.65 10.81 -23.00
N VAL A 572 10.76 11.29 -22.43
CA VAL A 572 10.76 12.01 -21.14
C VAL A 572 9.94 13.29 -21.20
N LYS A 573 10.10 14.09 -22.27
CA LYS A 573 9.34 15.32 -22.47
C LYS A 573 7.85 15.04 -22.58
N LYS A 574 7.46 14.02 -23.35
CA LYS A 574 6.05 13.59 -23.49
C LYS A 574 5.47 13.17 -22.14
N PHE A 575 6.18 12.34 -21.37
CA PHE A 575 5.75 11.94 -20.03
C PHE A 575 5.48 13.15 -19.12
N PHE A 576 6.44 14.06 -18.98
CA PHE A 576 6.30 15.21 -18.07
C PHE A 576 5.26 16.25 -18.54
N ALA A 577 5.11 16.46 -19.85
CA ALA A 577 4.07 17.33 -20.38
C ALA A 577 2.68 16.76 -20.07
N MET A 578 2.49 15.47 -20.30
CA MET A 578 1.22 14.81 -20.06
C MET A 578 0.88 14.65 -18.57
N TYR A 579 1.86 14.30 -17.75
CA TYR A 579 1.73 14.26 -16.29
C TYR A 579 1.30 15.63 -15.75
N SER A 580 1.94 16.72 -16.21
CA SER A 580 1.67 18.06 -15.69
C SER A 580 0.33 18.62 -16.15
N MET A 581 -0.06 18.37 -17.41
CA MET A 581 -1.39 18.76 -17.94
C MET A 581 -2.52 18.08 -17.17
N ASN A 582 -2.36 16.80 -16.84
CA ASN A 582 -3.44 16.01 -16.24
C ASN A 582 -3.41 15.96 -14.70
N ARG A 583 -2.41 16.58 -14.04
CA ARG A 583 -2.28 16.48 -12.57
C ARG A 583 -3.52 16.95 -11.81
N HIS A 584 -4.25 17.92 -12.34
CA HIS A 584 -5.51 18.40 -11.78
C HIS A 584 -6.61 17.34 -11.64
N LYS A 585 -6.50 16.19 -12.34
CA LYS A 585 -7.40 15.05 -12.17
C LYS A 585 -7.13 14.30 -10.86
N MET A 586 -5.88 14.26 -10.41
CA MET A 586 -5.48 13.58 -9.17
C MET A 586 -5.98 14.26 -7.90
N CYS A 587 -6.33 15.54 -7.97
CA CYS A 587 -6.91 16.25 -6.82
C CYS A 587 -8.32 15.75 -6.46
N THR A 588 -9.00 15.07 -7.40
CA THR A 588 -10.38 14.58 -7.23
C THR A 588 -10.52 13.10 -7.60
N ILE A 589 -9.41 12.36 -7.67
CA ILE A 589 -9.45 10.92 -7.91
C ILE A 589 -9.99 10.20 -6.66
N THR A 590 -10.63 9.07 -6.87
CA THR A 590 -11.12 8.22 -5.78
C THR A 590 -10.02 7.79 -4.81
N PRO A 591 -10.28 7.79 -3.49
CA PRO A 591 -9.37 7.18 -2.52
C PRO A 591 -9.08 5.72 -2.86
N ALA A 592 -7.80 5.40 -3.05
CA ALA A 592 -7.37 4.07 -3.46
C ALA A 592 -6.54 3.37 -2.37
N TYR A 593 -6.67 2.05 -2.30
CA TYR A 593 -5.79 1.19 -1.50
C TYR A 593 -4.33 1.53 -1.77
N HIS A 594 -3.54 1.74 -0.72
CA HIS A 594 -2.11 1.99 -0.87
C HIS A 594 -1.34 0.69 -1.04
N ALA A 595 -0.68 0.51 -2.19
CA ALA A 595 0.19 -0.64 -2.46
C ALA A 595 1.57 -0.20 -2.97
N GLU A 596 1.64 0.48 -4.11
CA GLU A 596 2.92 0.87 -4.72
C GLU A 596 3.58 2.07 -4.03
N ALA A 597 4.89 1.96 -3.79
CA ALA A 597 5.75 3.01 -3.24
C ALA A 597 5.89 4.24 -4.15
N TYR A 598 5.33 4.19 -5.36
CA TYR A 598 5.35 5.30 -6.32
C TYR A 598 3.98 5.93 -6.61
N SER A 599 2.97 5.63 -5.78
CA SER A 599 1.60 6.15 -5.95
C SER A 599 1.56 7.68 -6.22
N PRO A 600 0.73 8.13 -7.18
CA PRO A 600 0.53 9.54 -7.47
C PRO A 600 -0.53 10.21 -6.60
N ASP A 601 -1.06 9.57 -5.53
CA ASP A 601 -2.09 10.16 -4.67
C ASP A 601 -1.71 11.53 -4.12
N ASP A 602 -2.56 12.53 -4.35
CA ASP A 602 -2.31 13.91 -3.96
C ASP A 602 -2.76 14.25 -2.52
N ASN A 603 -3.59 13.40 -1.90
CA ASN A 603 -4.18 13.69 -0.59
C ASN A 603 -3.22 13.43 0.58
N ARG A 604 -2.37 12.41 0.46
CA ARG A 604 -1.52 11.92 1.55
C ARG A 604 -0.09 11.70 1.07
N PHE A 605 0.09 10.89 0.03
CA PHE A 605 1.39 10.29 -0.26
C PHE A 605 2.31 11.15 -1.14
N ASP A 606 1.74 11.87 -2.11
CA ASP A 606 2.47 12.59 -3.15
C ASP A 606 1.96 14.01 -3.36
N LEU A 607 2.18 14.86 -2.34
CA LEU A 607 1.82 16.28 -2.37
C LEU A 607 2.58 17.01 -3.48
N ARG A 608 1.87 17.56 -4.47
CA ARG A 608 2.45 18.23 -5.64
C ARG A 608 1.61 19.44 -6.05
N GLN A 609 2.18 20.32 -6.87
CA GLN A 609 1.38 21.33 -7.57
C GLN A 609 0.39 20.63 -8.51
N PHE A 610 -0.75 21.25 -8.78
CA PHE A 610 -1.68 20.80 -9.82
C PHE A 610 -1.82 21.80 -10.97
N LEU A 611 -1.31 23.03 -10.79
CA LEU A 611 -1.15 24.03 -11.83
C LEU A 611 0.34 24.17 -12.17
N TYR A 612 0.74 23.52 -13.27
CA TYR A 612 2.12 23.56 -13.77
C TYR A 612 2.25 24.45 -15.00
N ASN A 613 3.44 24.98 -15.24
CA ASN A 613 3.84 25.36 -16.60
C ASN A 613 4.14 24.07 -17.39
N VAL A 614 3.18 23.65 -18.20
CA VAL A 614 3.22 22.37 -18.94
C VAL A 614 4.30 22.32 -20.02
N ARG A 615 4.88 23.47 -20.38
CA ARG A 615 5.98 23.55 -21.36
C ARG A 615 7.34 23.20 -20.76
N TRP A 616 7.47 23.19 -19.42
CA TRP A 616 8.72 22.86 -18.72
C TRP A 616 9.95 23.56 -19.33
N THR A 617 9.79 24.85 -19.68
CA THR A 617 10.65 25.56 -20.64
C THR A 617 12.14 25.46 -20.33
N TRP A 618 12.50 25.57 -19.05
CA TRP A 618 13.89 25.51 -18.64
C TRP A 618 14.45 24.08 -18.69
N GLN A 619 13.71 23.12 -18.13
CA GLN A 619 14.10 21.72 -18.05
C GLN A 619 14.21 21.10 -19.45
N PHE A 620 13.28 21.41 -20.35
CA PHE A 620 13.26 20.87 -21.71
C PHE A 620 14.39 21.46 -22.56
N ARG A 621 14.67 22.77 -22.43
CA ARG A 621 15.85 23.38 -23.06
C ARG A 621 17.15 22.73 -22.58
N ARG A 622 17.24 22.44 -21.28
CA ARG A 622 18.43 21.77 -20.72
C ARG A 622 18.59 20.35 -21.26
N ILE A 623 17.50 19.62 -21.49
CA ILE A 623 17.55 18.32 -22.16
C ILE A 623 18.08 18.50 -23.60
N ASP A 624 17.59 19.48 -24.35
CA ASP A 624 18.04 19.73 -25.73
C ASP A 624 19.53 20.06 -25.82
N GLU A 625 20.07 20.85 -24.88
CA GLU A 625 21.51 21.12 -24.78
C GLU A 625 22.32 19.84 -24.53
N LEU A 626 21.83 18.95 -23.66
CA LEU A 626 22.51 17.69 -23.36
C LEU A 626 22.49 16.72 -24.56
N VAL A 627 21.38 16.67 -25.29
CA VAL A 627 21.26 15.89 -26.53
C VAL A 627 22.27 16.39 -27.56
N LYS A 628 22.35 17.71 -27.80
CA LYS A 628 23.36 18.30 -28.71
C LYS A 628 24.79 17.98 -28.30
N ASN A 629 25.10 18.03 -27.00
CA ASN A 629 26.43 17.71 -26.50
C ASN A 629 26.78 16.22 -26.70
N ALA A 630 25.81 15.32 -26.52
CA ALA A 630 25.99 13.89 -26.76
C ALA A 630 26.27 13.61 -28.25
N GLN A 631 25.53 14.26 -29.15
CA GLN A 631 25.76 14.15 -30.60
C GLN A 631 27.14 14.68 -31.02
N ALA A 632 27.59 15.80 -30.44
CA ALA A 632 28.90 16.37 -30.72
C ALA A 632 30.07 15.44 -30.32
N HIS A 633 29.92 14.62 -29.28
CA HIS A 633 30.92 13.64 -28.88
C HIS A 633 30.96 12.41 -29.80
N VAL A 634 29.83 12.03 -30.41
CA VAL A 634 29.75 10.92 -31.39
C VAL A 634 30.25 11.38 -32.76
N GLY A 635 30.01 12.65 -33.15
CA GLY A 635 30.45 13.23 -34.42
C GLY A 635 31.92 13.66 -34.48
N GLY A 636 32.61 13.78 -33.34
CA GLY A 636 34.03 14.15 -33.26
C GLY A 636 35.02 12.98 -33.30
N GLY A 637 34.53 11.74 -33.39
CA GLY A 637 35.32 10.51 -33.29
C GLY A 637 35.80 9.94 -34.64
N VAL A 638 36.32 10.77 -35.54
CA VAL A 638 37.20 10.32 -36.63
C VAL A 638 38.33 11.35 -36.78
N GLY A 639 39.37 11.21 -35.95
CA GLY A 639 40.61 11.96 -36.11
C GLY A 639 41.36 12.23 -34.81
N GLY A 640 42.32 11.36 -34.49
CA GLY A 640 43.58 11.78 -33.86
C GLY A 640 43.68 11.72 -32.33
N ASP A 641 44.50 10.76 -31.91
CA ASP A 641 45.45 10.78 -30.80
C ASP A 641 45.06 10.42 -29.35
N SER A 642 45.83 9.42 -28.92
CA SER A 642 46.02 8.85 -27.60
C SER A 642 46.44 9.87 -26.55
N ALA A 643 45.77 9.83 -25.39
CA ALA A 643 46.43 10.04 -24.11
C ALA A 643 45.63 9.34 -23.01
N ALA A 644 46.26 8.33 -22.42
CA ALA A 644 45.78 7.62 -21.24
C ALA A 644 45.68 8.59 -20.05
N ALA A 645 44.55 8.54 -19.34
CA ALA A 645 44.48 9.00 -17.95
C ALA A 645 43.58 8.02 -17.17
N SER A 646 44.27 7.09 -16.52
CA SER A 646 43.71 6.15 -15.54
C SER A 646 43.17 6.89 -14.33
N ILE A 647 41.88 6.75 -14.03
CA ILE A 647 41.37 6.87 -12.66
C ILE A 647 40.29 5.80 -12.42
N CYS A 648 40.74 4.67 -11.87
CA CYS A 648 40.00 3.76 -10.99
C CYS A 648 40.98 3.40 -9.87
N PRO A 649 40.54 3.25 -8.59
CA PRO A 649 39.80 2.05 -8.16
C PRO A 649 38.86 2.27 -6.94
N PRO A 650 38.30 1.21 -6.29
CA PRO A 650 37.80 -0.06 -6.80
C PRO A 650 36.30 -0.31 -6.49
N SER A 651 35.75 -1.22 -7.29
CA SER A 651 34.53 -1.99 -7.08
C SER A 651 34.51 -2.78 -5.77
N SER A 652 33.38 -2.78 -5.07
CA SER A 652 32.99 -3.87 -4.17
C SER A 652 31.79 -4.61 -4.78
N ASN A 653 31.93 -5.93 -4.82
CA ASN A 653 31.06 -6.89 -5.49
C ASN A 653 29.64 -6.89 -4.89
N VAL A 654 28.63 -6.82 -5.76
CA VAL A 654 27.32 -7.40 -5.49
C VAL A 654 27.10 -8.47 -6.56
N SER A 655 27.25 -9.72 -6.13
CA SER A 655 27.04 -10.92 -6.92
C SER A 655 25.55 -11.14 -7.18
N ASP A 656 25.18 -11.16 -8.45
CA ASP A 656 24.02 -11.86 -8.98
C ASP A 656 24.09 -13.35 -8.60
N HIS A 657 23.03 -13.87 -8.01
CA HIS A 657 22.76 -15.31 -8.00
C HIS A 657 21.34 -15.56 -8.49
N THR A 658 21.24 -15.72 -9.81
CA THR A 658 20.20 -16.52 -10.46
C THR A 658 20.78 -17.87 -10.86
N LYS A 659 20.17 -18.92 -10.28
CA LYS A 659 19.94 -20.27 -10.84
C LYS A 659 21.12 -21.11 -11.33
N VAL A 660 21.34 -22.25 -10.67
CA VAL A 660 21.58 -23.56 -11.31
C VAL A 660 20.84 -24.63 -10.50
N GLU A 661 20.02 -25.41 -11.23
CA GLU A 661 19.29 -26.66 -10.91
C GLU A 661 18.22 -26.69 -9.80
#